data_AF-A0A9D2UY48-F1
#
_entry.id   AF-A0A9D2UY48-F1
#
_cell.length_a   1.000
_cell.length_b   1.000
_cell.length_c   1.000
_cell.angle_alpha   90.00
_cell.angle_beta   90.00
_cell.angle_gamma   90.00
#
_symmetry.space_group_name_H-M   'P 1'
#
loop_
_entity.id
_entity.type
_entity.pdbx_description
1 polymer ?
#
loop_
_entity_poly.entity_id
_entity_poly.type
_entity_poly.pdbx_seq_one_letter_code
_entity_poly.pdbx_strand_id
1 'polypeptide(L)'
;MGEHAREYILAFDTANEVVAIGVGKLRDSEAVASRNVDALKSASVDIVNTHEVAAHRASNTVLLSEVDAALEAAGISKGDIAAIVCGRGPGSFTGVRICMATTKGAASALEVPLLGVSTLDAVAWNAWADGVRGRVLVAADAMRKEVYPALFDLDESGVRRLTNDTVVKAVAAGEWLEDALASLDCEADAGTMTRQLIILGDALTKYADIFTELGELAPEALWSVSGRGLMLAPRMGDGNPATLLPVYTRLSDAEENERIRLAKTEPKNLRTGVQDDASGAAAALAYRPLDVAHVRDVARLEGETMGSDAWAATLVADELPRKDRTWWAAYDGNRLVGYCGGWVVDGQVQILKIATDPGYRRRGIARELIGFVASDARDLGATEMTLEVRLSNEGAQAFYEDLGLSRIGVRPHYYSDREDAVIMTGPLPVARKDVAGMTLRVDEVVDAADSADEENGAAPLACEAEASAMRDDMGGVFDQVDSMQAARSMDADPSAEPPSFARPLILAIESSCDETAASIIDGDGVILSDVVASQIDFHARFGGVVPEIASRKHIEAICGVCDECLDAASRSLVIARSGLAAGAESVAADEPNPATARSSRAAGLHWRDLDAIAVTYAPGLVGALVVGVAFAKGAAWGADKPLIAVNHLEGHLYANRIARSDIKPPMVVSLVSGGHTMLVHVRDWGDYETLGSTIDDAVGEAFDKVAKALGLGYPGGPIISKLAAQGNPKAIDFPRALMHSGDLRFSLSGLKTAVTTYIQKEQQAGRPLNMPDIAASFTAAVVDVQVAKAKSALLETGAKEFCLGGGVAANPELRAAYERMCKKIGVRLTMPPLSACGDQAAMIAEVGRDRYAQGKFADLSLDVKAHAPLDEPY
;
A
#
# COMPACT_ATOMS: atom_id res chain seq x y z
N MET A 1 33.38 5.43 17.44
CA MET A 1 33.18 4.13 18.11
C MET A 1 33.27 3.07 17.03
N GLY A 2 34.06 2.00 17.21
CA GLY A 2 34.16 0.95 16.19
C GLY A 2 32.79 0.33 15.92
N GLU A 3 32.48 0.04 14.65
CA GLU A 3 31.25 -0.69 14.31
C GLU A 3 31.24 -2.01 15.08
N HIS A 4 30.28 -2.15 16.00
CA HIS A 4 30.03 -3.42 16.67
C HIS A 4 29.64 -4.44 15.61
N ALA A 5 30.29 -5.60 15.57
CA ALA A 5 29.96 -6.64 14.61
C ALA A 5 28.54 -7.17 14.89
N ARG A 6 27.65 -7.09 13.90
CA ARG A 6 26.33 -7.70 13.92
C ARG A 6 26.48 -9.17 13.55
N GLU A 7 26.22 -10.08 14.47
CA GLU A 7 26.53 -11.51 14.33
C GLU A 7 25.30 -12.43 14.36
N TYR A 8 24.10 -11.90 14.60
CA TYR A 8 22.93 -12.72 14.90
C TYR A 8 21.82 -12.63 13.85
N ILE A 9 21.13 -13.74 13.61
CA ILE A 9 19.87 -13.79 12.89
C ILE A 9 18.73 -13.91 13.90
N LEU A 10 17.71 -13.08 13.72
CA LEU A 10 16.42 -13.21 14.38
C LEU A 10 15.42 -13.75 13.36
N ALA A 11 14.75 -14.86 13.67
CA ALA A 11 13.71 -15.42 12.81
C ALA A 11 12.39 -15.51 13.56
N PHE A 12 11.28 -15.22 12.89
CA PHE A 12 9.97 -15.57 13.43
C PHE A 12 8.92 -15.90 12.37
N ASP A 13 7.93 -16.68 12.76
CA ASP A 13 6.79 -17.12 11.95
C ASP A 13 5.52 -17.10 12.80
N THR A 14 4.44 -16.58 12.22
CA THR A 14 3.10 -16.54 12.82
C THR A 14 2.01 -17.04 11.88
N ALA A 15 2.38 -17.81 10.85
CA ALA A 15 1.49 -18.25 9.78
C ALA A 15 0.28 -19.02 10.31
N ASN A 16 0.47 -19.83 11.35
CA ASN A 16 -0.61 -20.64 11.97
C ASN A 16 -0.84 -20.22 13.44
N GLU A 17 -1.47 -21.08 14.26
CA GLU A 17 -1.87 -20.73 15.64
C GLU A 17 -0.70 -20.64 16.65
N VAL A 18 0.55 -20.69 16.17
CA VAL A 18 1.78 -20.65 16.96
C VAL A 18 2.64 -19.46 16.51
N VAL A 19 3.22 -18.76 17.47
CA VAL A 19 4.33 -17.84 17.28
C VAL A 19 5.61 -18.64 17.49
N ALA A 20 6.41 -18.80 16.44
CA ALA A 20 7.71 -19.44 16.50
C ALA A 20 8.81 -18.40 16.34
N ILE A 21 9.80 -18.42 17.22
CA ILE A 21 10.92 -17.47 17.25
C ILE A 21 12.23 -18.26 17.35
N GLY A 22 13.20 -17.92 16.52
CA GLY A 22 14.57 -18.41 16.60
C GLY A 22 15.55 -17.25 16.75
N VAL A 23 16.60 -17.47 17.54
CA VAL A 23 17.77 -16.58 17.59
C VAL A 23 19.01 -17.44 17.35
N GLY A 24 19.85 -17.03 16.41
CA GLY A 24 21.02 -17.82 16.04
C GLY A 24 22.22 -16.97 15.66
N LYS A 25 23.42 -17.48 15.96
CA LYS A 25 24.70 -16.83 15.67
C LYS A 25 25.25 -17.29 14.32
N LEU A 26 25.63 -16.36 13.46
CA LEU A 26 26.31 -16.64 12.20
C LEU A 26 27.69 -17.26 12.47
N ARG A 27 27.99 -18.39 11.84
CA ARG A 27 29.32 -19.02 11.90
C ARG A 27 30.34 -18.39 10.94
N ASP A 28 29.85 -17.75 9.89
CA ASP A 28 30.67 -17.27 8.79
C ASP A 28 31.08 -15.81 9.00
N SER A 29 32.39 -15.58 9.23
CA SER A 29 32.98 -14.25 9.39
C SER A 29 32.82 -13.35 8.16
N GLU A 30 32.69 -13.91 6.95
CA GLU A 30 32.50 -13.15 5.72
C GLU A 30 31.04 -12.66 5.58
N ALA A 31 30.07 -13.47 6.01
CA ALA A 31 28.67 -13.04 6.12
C ALA A 31 28.50 -11.93 7.17
N VAL A 32 29.21 -12.04 8.30
CA VAL A 32 29.24 -11.02 9.37
C VAL A 32 29.90 -9.71 8.90
N ALA A 33 30.97 -9.78 8.11
CA ALA A 33 31.73 -8.61 7.68
C ALA A 33 31.12 -7.89 6.45
N SER A 34 30.60 -8.64 5.47
CA SER A 34 30.14 -8.08 4.19
C SER A 34 28.67 -7.64 4.21
N ARG A 35 27.84 -8.21 5.10
CA ARG A 35 26.37 -8.13 5.06
C ARG A 35 25.81 -8.46 3.67
N ASN A 36 26.55 -9.26 2.89
CA ASN A 36 26.12 -9.69 1.58
C ASN A 36 24.93 -10.64 1.74
N VAL A 37 23.84 -10.31 1.06
CA VAL A 37 22.58 -11.07 1.06
C VAL A 37 22.79 -12.52 0.66
N ASP A 38 23.62 -12.80 -0.34
CA ASP A 38 23.85 -14.18 -0.80
C ASP A 38 24.66 -15.01 0.19
N ALA A 39 25.57 -14.37 0.93
CA ALA A 39 26.26 -14.98 2.05
C ALA A 39 25.27 -15.26 3.20
N LEU A 40 24.39 -14.32 3.53
CA LEU A 40 23.37 -14.49 4.58
C LEU A 40 22.35 -15.59 4.27
N LYS A 41 22.03 -15.83 2.99
CA LYS A 41 21.14 -16.93 2.58
C LYS A 41 21.74 -18.30 2.84
N SER A 42 23.04 -18.44 2.57
CA SER A 42 23.77 -19.71 2.64
C SER A 42 24.48 -19.92 3.99
N ALA A 43 24.54 -18.89 4.83
CA ALA A 43 25.25 -18.94 6.10
C ALA A 43 24.62 -19.94 7.08
N SER A 44 25.48 -20.86 7.55
CA SER A 44 25.17 -21.73 8.68
C SER A 44 25.07 -20.94 9.98
N VAL A 45 24.16 -21.39 10.86
CA VAL A 45 23.81 -20.69 12.08
C VAL A 45 23.90 -21.64 13.27
N ASP A 46 24.58 -21.20 14.33
CA ASP A 46 24.48 -21.82 15.65
C ASP A 46 23.21 -21.34 16.34
N ILE A 47 22.28 -22.26 16.59
CA ILE A 47 21.03 -21.92 17.27
C ILE A 47 21.35 -21.58 18.73
N VAL A 48 21.01 -20.36 19.13
CA VAL A 48 21.24 -19.83 20.47
C VAL A 48 20.00 -20.00 21.33
N ASN A 49 18.84 -19.65 20.78
CA ASN A 49 17.56 -19.76 21.46
C ASN A 49 16.43 -20.09 20.48
N THR A 50 15.43 -20.83 20.93
CA THR A 50 14.19 -21.07 20.21
C THR A 50 13.03 -20.96 21.18
N HIS A 51 11.93 -20.38 20.71
CA HIS A 51 10.76 -20.13 21.53
C HIS A 51 9.49 -20.32 20.71
N GLU A 52 8.55 -21.10 21.23
CA GLU A 52 7.28 -21.40 20.59
C GLU A 52 6.13 -21.14 21.58
N VAL A 53 5.17 -20.30 21.18
CA VAL A 53 4.02 -19.94 22.01
C VAL A 53 2.73 -20.09 21.21
N ALA A 54 1.74 -20.76 21.80
CA ALA A 54 0.40 -20.81 21.25
C ALA A 54 -0.24 -19.41 21.34
N ALA A 55 -0.66 -18.87 20.20
CA ALA A 55 -1.21 -17.51 20.14
C ALA A 55 -2.72 -17.47 19.87
N HIS A 56 -3.32 -18.50 19.25
CA HIS A 56 -4.78 -18.57 19.01
C HIS A 56 -5.45 -17.25 18.57
N ARG A 57 -4.93 -16.60 17.51
CA ARG A 57 -5.34 -15.27 16.98
C ARG A 57 -4.87 -14.05 17.77
N ALA A 58 -4.01 -14.22 18.77
CA ALA A 58 -3.35 -13.15 19.51
C ALA A 58 -1.93 -12.85 19.00
N SER A 59 -1.51 -13.39 17.85
CA SER A 59 -0.14 -13.18 17.34
C SER A 59 0.20 -11.70 17.19
N ASN A 60 -0.80 -10.87 16.82
CA ASN A 60 -0.61 -9.42 16.70
C ASN A 60 -0.38 -8.73 18.06
N THR A 61 -0.69 -9.32 19.20
CA THR A 61 -0.48 -8.68 20.51
C THR A 61 0.69 -9.25 21.29
N VAL A 62 1.08 -10.51 21.02
CA VAL A 62 2.13 -11.20 21.78
C VAL A 62 3.48 -11.28 21.07
N LEU A 63 3.52 -11.20 19.73
CA LEU A 63 4.74 -11.51 18.96
C LEU A 63 5.99 -10.76 19.44
N LEU A 64 5.92 -9.43 19.58
CA LEU A 64 7.11 -8.64 19.92
C LEU A 64 7.54 -8.81 21.39
N SER A 65 6.60 -9.03 22.31
CA SER A 65 6.96 -9.33 23.70
C SER A 65 7.68 -10.67 23.80
N GLU A 66 7.27 -11.67 23.02
CA GLU A 66 7.96 -12.96 22.96
C GLU A 66 9.32 -12.85 22.26
N VAL A 67 9.46 -11.97 21.26
CA VAL A 67 10.76 -11.67 20.62
C VAL A 67 11.72 -11.05 21.63
N ASP A 68 11.27 -10.07 22.41
CA ASP A 68 12.09 -9.45 23.47
C ASP A 68 12.52 -10.48 24.51
N ALA A 69 11.58 -11.33 24.98
CA ALA A 69 11.89 -12.40 25.91
C ALA A 69 12.94 -13.38 25.35
N ALA A 70 12.84 -13.72 24.06
CA ALA A 70 13.80 -14.61 23.40
C ALA A 70 15.20 -13.99 23.27
N LEU A 71 15.30 -12.69 22.98
CA LEU A 71 16.57 -11.96 22.91
C LEU A 71 17.18 -11.75 24.30
N GLU A 72 16.38 -11.39 25.30
CA GLU A 72 16.82 -11.21 26.69
C GLU A 72 17.36 -12.53 27.27
N ALA A 73 16.64 -13.63 27.08
CA ALA A 73 17.09 -14.96 27.50
C ALA A 73 18.40 -15.39 26.82
N ALA A 74 18.67 -14.89 25.62
CA ALA A 74 19.92 -15.14 24.89
C ALA A 74 21.03 -14.13 25.22
N GLY A 75 20.74 -13.05 25.95
CA GLY A 75 21.69 -11.97 26.24
C GLY A 75 22.12 -11.19 25.00
N ILE A 76 21.24 -11.07 23.99
CA ILE A 76 21.54 -10.45 22.69
C ILE A 76 20.79 -9.11 22.60
N SER A 77 21.49 -8.05 22.16
CA SER A 77 20.86 -6.77 21.91
C SER A 77 20.30 -6.69 20.48
N LYS A 78 19.27 -5.85 20.28
CA LYS A 78 18.74 -5.55 18.94
C LYS A 78 19.83 -5.06 17.97
N GLY A 79 20.84 -4.35 18.50
CA GLY A 79 21.97 -3.83 17.74
C GLY A 79 22.92 -4.89 17.18
N ASP A 80 22.88 -6.12 17.70
CA ASP A 80 23.71 -7.25 17.27
C ASP A 80 23.08 -8.08 16.13
N ILE A 81 21.83 -7.76 15.76
CA ILE A 81 21.10 -8.43 14.69
C ILE A 81 21.68 -8.02 13.33
N ALA A 82 22.11 -9.01 12.56
CA ALA A 82 22.66 -8.88 11.22
C ALA A 82 21.59 -8.96 10.12
N ALA A 83 20.55 -9.77 10.35
CA ALA A 83 19.42 -9.96 9.43
C ALA A 83 18.19 -10.48 10.18
N ILE A 84 17.01 -10.21 9.61
CA ILE A 84 15.74 -10.80 10.06
C ILE A 84 15.29 -11.85 9.04
N VAL A 85 14.73 -12.95 9.52
CA VAL A 85 14.13 -14.02 8.71
C VAL A 85 12.63 -14.13 9.04
N CYS A 86 11.78 -14.10 8.03
CA CYS A 86 10.33 -14.22 8.21
C CYS A 86 9.77 -15.53 7.63
N GLY A 87 8.82 -16.14 8.33
CA GLY A 87 7.91 -17.11 7.72
C GLY A 87 7.03 -16.44 6.66
N ARG A 88 7.17 -16.84 5.38
CA ARG A 88 6.38 -16.29 4.26
C ARG A 88 5.04 -16.98 4.07
N GLY A 89 4.74 -18.02 4.84
CA GLY A 89 3.67 -18.97 4.59
C GLY A 89 4.12 -20.18 3.77
N PRO A 90 3.19 -21.02 3.30
CA PRO A 90 1.73 -20.85 3.42
C PRO A 90 1.21 -20.99 4.86
N GLY A 91 0.04 -20.41 5.13
CA GLY A 91 -0.66 -20.48 6.41
C GLY A 91 -1.89 -19.57 6.43
N SER A 92 -2.41 -19.24 7.62
CA SER A 92 -3.53 -18.30 7.74
C SER A 92 -3.17 -16.92 7.19
N PHE A 93 -4.07 -16.31 6.40
CA PHE A 93 -3.80 -15.00 5.79
C PHE A 93 -3.44 -13.93 6.81
N THR A 94 -4.17 -13.88 7.93
CA THR A 94 -3.91 -12.95 9.03
C THR A 94 -2.55 -13.22 9.66
N GLY A 95 -2.24 -14.48 9.96
CA GLY A 95 -0.96 -14.87 10.57
C GLY A 95 0.23 -14.52 9.70
N VAL A 96 0.18 -14.85 8.41
CA VAL A 96 1.25 -14.52 7.46
C VAL A 96 1.42 -13.00 7.33
N ARG A 97 0.33 -12.21 7.32
CA ARG A 97 0.39 -10.75 7.28
C ARG A 97 1.06 -10.13 8.50
N ILE A 98 0.72 -10.61 9.70
CA ILE A 98 1.30 -10.11 10.95
C ILE A 98 2.81 -10.35 10.95
N CYS A 99 3.26 -11.56 10.61
CA CYS A 99 4.68 -11.90 10.48
C CYS A 99 5.39 -10.97 9.48
N MET A 100 4.85 -10.88 8.27
CA MET A 100 5.45 -10.11 7.17
C MET A 100 5.51 -8.61 7.48
N ALA A 101 4.41 -8.01 7.95
CA ALA A 101 4.37 -6.59 8.30
C ALA A 101 5.33 -6.26 9.46
N THR A 102 5.32 -7.06 10.52
CA THR A 102 6.18 -6.85 11.70
C THR A 102 7.65 -6.98 11.34
N THR A 103 8.04 -8.02 10.59
CA THR A 103 9.43 -8.20 10.12
C THR A 103 9.86 -7.09 9.18
N LYS A 104 9.00 -6.64 8.26
CA LYS A 104 9.26 -5.49 7.38
C LYS A 104 9.58 -4.23 8.18
N GLY A 105 8.72 -3.88 9.15
CA GLY A 105 8.94 -2.72 10.00
C GLY A 105 10.23 -2.82 10.81
N ALA A 106 10.47 -3.97 11.44
CA ALA A 106 11.67 -4.20 12.25
C ALA A 106 12.96 -4.16 11.42
N ALA A 107 12.96 -4.78 10.24
CA ALA A 107 14.13 -4.84 9.35
C ALA A 107 14.44 -3.46 8.74
N SER A 108 13.40 -2.72 8.31
CA SER A 108 13.54 -1.33 7.85
C SER A 108 14.15 -0.45 8.94
N ALA A 109 13.63 -0.51 10.17
CA ALA A 109 14.11 0.32 11.27
C ALA A 109 15.52 -0.03 11.79
N LEU A 110 15.88 -1.32 11.81
CA LEU A 110 17.24 -1.77 12.15
C LEU A 110 18.25 -1.58 11.01
N GLU A 111 17.74 -1.29 9.81
CA GLU A 111 18.49 -1.19 8.56
C GLU A 111 19.31 -2.45 8.30
N VAL A 112 18.62 -3.60 8.35
CA VAL A 112 19.18 -4.94 8.11
C VAL A 112 18.42 -5.66 7.00
N PRO A 113 19.07 -6.61 6.31
CA PRO A 113 18.38 -7.43 5.34
C PRO A 113 17.21 -8.21 5.93
N LEU A 114 16.11 -8.28 5.17
CA LEU A 114 14.98 -9.18 5.43
C LEU A 114 14.99 -10.34 4.44
N LEU A 115 15.04 -11.56 4.96
CA LEU A 115 14.96 -12.80 4.20
C LEU A 115 13.68 -13.55 4.57
N GLY A 116 13.23 -14.42 3.68
CA GLY A 116 12.06 -15.25 3.91
C GLY A 116 12.38 -16.73 3.92
N VAL A 117 11.52 -17.49 4.59
CA VAL A 117 11.54 -18.95 4.68
C VAL A 117 10.11 -19.45 4.46
N SER A 118 9.96 -20.58 3.76
CA SER A 118 8.67 -21.25 3.64
C SER A 118 8.32 -21.93 4.97
N THR A 119 7.08 -21.75 5.43
CA THR A 119 6.61 -22.33 6.68
C THR A 119 6.65 -23.87 6.63
N LEU A 120 6.33 -24.48 5.47
CA LEU A 120 6.39 -25.93 5.30
C LEU A 120 7.83 -26.46 5.31
N ASP A 121 8.76 -25.71 4.70
CA ASP A 121 10.19 -26.03 4.73
C ASP A 121 10.72 -25.97 6.17
N ALA A 122 10.36 -24.94 6.95
CA ALA A 122 10.74 -24.83 8.36
C ALA A 122 10.27 -26.03 9.19
N VAL A 123 9.04 -26.51 8.97
CA VAL A 123 8.51 -27.71 9.63
C VAL A 123 9.32 -28.95 9.23
N ALA A 124 9.63 -29.14 7.95
CA ALA A 124 10.44 -30.27 7.46
C ALA A 124 11.88 -30.25 8.02
N TRP A 125 12.52 -29.07 8.08
CA TRP A 125 13.85 -28.92 8.67
C TRP A 125 13.88 -29.16 10.17
N ASN A 126 12.79 -28.82 10.88
CA ASN A 126 12.66 -29.18 12.28
C ASN A 126 12.60 -30.69 12.48
N ALA A 127 11.84 -31.41 11.65
CA ALA A 127 11.76 -32.87 11.68
C ALA A 127 13.11 -33.52 11.33
N TRP A 128 13.81 -33.00 10.33
CA TRP A 128 15.16 -33.46 9.97
C TRP A 128 16.16 -33.32 11.12
N ALA A 129 16.14 -32.17 11.81
CA ALA A 129 16.96 -31.92 12.99
C ALA A 129 16.62 -32.84 14.18
N ASP A 130 15.41 -33.40 14.20
CA ASP A 130 14.96 -34.39 15.18
C ASP A 130 15.36 -35.83 14.81
N GLY A 131 16.01 -36.04 13.66
CA GLY A 131 16.45 -37.35 13.20
C GLY A 131 15.44 -38.06 12.29
N VAL A 132 14.37 -37.40 11.86
CA VAL A 132 13.45 -37.96 10.85
C VAL A 132 14.19 -38.10 9.51
N ARG A 133 14.02 -39.26 8.86
CA ARG A 133 14.62 -39.61 7.57
C ARG A 133 13.60 -40.36 6.72
N GLY A 134 13.76 -40.30 5.40
CA GLY A 134 12.85 -40.89 4.42
C GLY A 134 11.91 -39.85 3.80
N ARG A 135 10.86 -40.33 3.14
CA ARG A 135 9.88 -39.47 2.48
C ARG A 135 8.87 -38.93 3.50
N VAL A 136 8.67 -37.62 3.49
CA VAL A 136 7.82 -36.89 4.42
C VAL A 136 6.75 -36.11 3.66
N LEU A 137 5.52 -36.18 4.16
CA LEU A 137 4.44 -35.26 3.80
C LEU A 137 4.25 -34.26 4.95
N VAL A 138 4.50 -32.98 4.68
CA VAL A 138 4.06 -31.90 5.57
C VAL A 138 2.67 -31.47 5.14
N ALA A 139 1.70 -31.51 6.06
CA ALA A 139 0.34 -31.06 5.86
C ALA A 139 0.00 -29.95 6.87
N ALA A 140 -0.03 -28.70 6.41
CA ALA A 140 -0.44 -27.57 7.25
C ALA A 140 -1.93 -27.26 7.08
N ASP A 141 -2.59 -26.74 8.12
CA ASP A 141 -4.00 -26.36 8.06
C ASP A 141 -4.21 -25.11 7.19
N ALA A 142 -4.98 -25.25 6.11
CA ALA A 142 -5.34 -24.14 5.22
C ALA A 142 -6.70 -23.50 5.57
N MET A 143 -7.28 -23.90 6.70
CA MET A 143 -8.63 -23.60 7.14
C MET A 143 -9.69 -24.14 6.15
N ARG A 144 -10.98 -23.93 6.40
CA ARG A 144 -12.07 -24.28 5.47
C ARG A 144 -12.08 -25.74 4.96
N LYS A 145 -11.64 -26.69 5.79
CA LYS A 145 -11.51 -28.11 5.42
C LYS A 145 -10.51 -28.33 4.29
N GLU A 146 -9.49 -27.49 4.22
CA GLU A 146 -8.38 -27.55 3.27
C GLU A 146 -7.07 -27.74 4.02
N VAL A 147 -6.06 -28.23 3.31
CA VAL A 147 -4.69 -28.40 3.78
C VAL A 147 -3.72 -27.84 2.75
N TYR A 148 -2.54 -27.43 3.20
CA TYR A 148 -1.38 -27.13 2.39
C TYR A 148 -0.43 -28.34 2.44
N PRO A 149 -0.52 -29.29 1.50
CA PRO A 149 0.38 -30.44 1.47
C PRO A 149 1.65 -30.12 0.68
N ALA A 150 2.78 -30.62 1.17
CA ALA A 150 4.03 -30.64 0.42
C ALA A 150 4.86 -31.89 0.75
N LEU A 151 5.47 -32.49 -0.28
CA LEU A 151 6.33 -33.65 -0.15
C LEU A 151 7.81 -33.26 -0.08
N PHE A 152 8.54 -34.01 0.74
CA PHE A 152 9.97 -33.85 0.99
C PHE A 152 10.65 -35.21 1.07
N ASP A 153 11.92 -35.28 0.66
CA ASP A 153 12.82 -36.37 1.03
C ASP A 153 13.83 -35.83 2.06
N LEU A 154 13.97 -36.53 3.19
CA LEU A 154 14.90 -36.21 4.27
C LEU A 154 15.99 -37.28 4.32
N ASP A 155 17.24 -36.90 4.11
CA ASP A 155 18.40 -37.80 4.20
C ASP A 155 19.49 -37.24 5.11
N GLU A 156 20.68 -37.86 5.16
CA GLU A 156 21.77 -37.33 6.00
C GLU A 156 22.33 -35.99 5.53
N SER A 157 22.10 -35.62 4.28
CA SER A 157 22.57 -34.35 3.70
C SER A 157 21.64 -33.18 3.98
N GLY A 158 20.35 -33.43 4.22
CA GLY A 158 19.38 -32.39 4.56
C GLY A 158 17.96 -32.72 4.15
N VAL A 159 17.20 -31.66 3.88
CA VAL A 159 15.83 -31.71 3.37
C VAL A 159 15.82 -31.34 1.90
N ARG A 160 15.21 -32.18 1.06
CA ARG A 160 14.93 -31.89 -0.35
C ARG A 160 13.43 -31.81 -0.58
N ARG A 161 12.94 -30.63 -0.93
CA ARG A 161 11.55 -30.40 -1.31
C ARG A 161 11.24 -31.01 -2.68
N LEU A 162 10.09 -31.68 -2.80
CA LEU A 162 9.67 -32.40 -4.01
C LEU A 162 8.48 -31.76 -4.73
N THR A 163 7.60 -31.07 -4.00
CA THR A 163 6.41 -30.44 -4.57
C THR A 163 6.29 -28.97 -4.18
N ASN A 164 5.65 -28.19 -5.06
CA ASN A 164 5.36 -26.78 -4.81
C ASN A 164 4.27 -26.59 -3.75
N ASP A 165 4.12 -25.35 -3.27
CA ASP A 165 3.03 -24.98 -2.37
C ASP A 165 1.70 -25.12 -3.12
N THR A 166 0.80 -25.94 -2.59
CA THR A 166 -0.54 -26.14 -3.15
C THR A 166 -1.57 -26.15 -2.05
N VAL A 167 -2.85 -25.99 -2.40
CA VAL A 167 -3.97 -26.10 -1.47
C VAL A 167 -4.99 -27.07 -2.01
N VAL A 168 -5.40 -28.02 -1.17
CA VAL A 168 -6.39 -29.04 -1.52
C VAL A 168 -7.41 -29.20 -0.42
N LYS A 169 -8.61 -29.71 -0.74
CA LYS A 169 -9.54 -30.17 0.29
C LYS A 169 -8.89 -31.29 1.09
N ALA A 170 -9.03 -31.28 2.42
CA ALA A 170 -8.45 -32.31 3.28
C ALA A 170 -8.88 -33.72 2.85
N VAL A 171 -10.14 -33.89 2.45
CA VAL A 171 -10.69 -35.16 1.94
C VAL A 171 -10.11 -35.60 0.60
N ALA A 172 -9.51 -34.68 -0.17
CA ALA A 172 -8.87 -34.96 -1.45
C ALA A 172 -7.34 -35.09 -1.32
N ALA A 173 -6.79 -35.07 -0.09
CA ALA A 173 -5.35 -35.16 0.14
C ALA A 173 -4.77 -36.50 -0.33
N GLY A 174 -5.53 -37.59 -0.22
CA GLY A 174 -5.12 -38.91 -0.73
C GLY A 174 -4.99 -38.94 -2.26
N GLU A 175 -6.01 -38.44 -2.97
CA GLU A 175 -5.98 -38.32 -4.44
C GLU A 175 -4.82 -37.43 -4.90
N TRP A 176 -4.63 -36.28 -4.25
CA TRP A 176 -3.50 -35.39 -4.54
C TRP A 176 -2.15 -36.08 -4.32
N LEU A 177 -2.00 -36.87 -3.25
CA LEU A 177 -0.77 -37.57 -2.93
C LEU A 177 -0.43 -38.63 -3.99
N GLU A 178 -1.43 -39.39 -4.46
CA GLU A 178 -1.26 -40.35 -5.54
C GLU A 178 -0.77 -39.67 -6.82
N ASP A 179 -1.40 -38.56 -7.21
CA ASP A 179 -1.01 -37.78 -8.37
C ASP A 179 0.42 -37.20 -8.22
N ALA A 180 0.73 -36.66 -7.04
CA ALA A 180 2.05 -36.10 -6.75
C ALA A 180 3.15 -37.16 -6.83
N LEU A 181 2.94 -38.33 -6.23
CA LEU A 181 3.90 -39.44 -6.30
C LEU A 181 4.06 -39.97 -7.74
N ALA A 182 2.95 -40.12 -8.47
CA ALA A 182 3.00 -40.54 -9.87
C ALA A 182 3.79 -39.56 -10.76
N SER A 183 3.74 -38.25 -10.46
CA SER A 183 4.51 -37.23 -11.18
C SER A 183 6.01 -37.26 -10.88
N LEU A 184 6.40 -37.80 -9.71
CA LEU A 184 7.80 -37.91 -9.28
C LEU A 184 8.47 -39.19 -9.78
N ASP A 185 7.69 -40.28 -9.92
CA ASP A 185 8.19 -41.63 -10.21
C ASP A 185 8.00 -42.04 -11.69
N CYS A 186 8.72 -41.39 -12.62
CA CYS A 186 8.81 -41.85 -14.02
C CYS A 186 9.42 -43.25 -14.18
N GLU A 187 10.00 -43.88 -13.13
CA GLU A 187 10.65 -45.21 -13.22
C GLU A 187 10.50 -46.14 -11.98
N ALA A 188 9.49 -46.02 -11.12
CA ALA A 188 9.32 -47.02 -10.04
C ALA A 188 7.87 -47.36 -9.63
N ASP A 189 7.69 -48.64 -9.29
CA ASP A 189 6.44 -49.37 -9.07
C ASP A 189 5.61 -48.78 -7.90
N ALA A 190 4.49 -48.13 -8.23
CA ALA A 190 3.62 -47.35 -7.34
C ALA A 190 3.02 -48.13 -6.14
N GLY A 191 3.10 -49.47 -6.14
CA GLY A 191 2.44 -50.32 -5.14
C GLY A 191 3.17 -50.51 -3.81
N THR A 192 4.44 -50.08 -3.67
CA THR A 192 5.27 -50.42 -2.49
C THR A 192 5.73 -49.21 -1.65
N MET A 193 5.60 -47.99 -2.16
CA MET A 193 6.16 -46.77 -1.53
C MET A 193 5.27 -46.13 -0.45
N THR A 194 3.95 -46.33 -0.48
CA THR A 194 3.01 -45.69 0.47
C THR A 194 3.19 -46.17 1.92
N ARG A 195 3.88 -47.29 2.16
CA ARG A 195 4.11 -47.82 3.52
C ARG A 195 5.34 -47.25 4.25
N GLN A 196 6.07 -46.31 3.65
CA GLN A 196 7.22 -45.62 4.28
C GLN A 196 7.02 -44.10 4.37
N LEU A 197 5.83 -43.58 4.08
CA LEU A 197 5.53 -42.15 4.17
C LEU A 197 5.33 -41.73 5.63
N ILE A 198 6.12 -40.76 6.08
CA ILE A 198 5.95 -40.11 7.38
C ILE A 198 5.14 -38.83 7.18
N ILE A 199 4.13 -38.60 8.01
CA ILE A 199 3.22 -37.45 7.86
C ILE A 199 3.30 -36.59 9.12
N LEU A 200 3.45 -35.29 8.92
CA LEU A 200 3.52 -34.31 9.99
C LEU A 200 2.92 -32.98 9.56
N GLY A 201 2.66 -32.09 10.51
CA GLY A 201 2.05 -30.79 10.25
C GLY A 201 0.78 -30.56 11.06
N ASP A 202 0.43 -29.30 11.29
CA ASP A 202 -0.65 -28.91 12.20
C ASP A 202 -2.07 -29.18 11.66
N ALA A 203 -2.21 -29.58 10.38
CA ALA A 203 -3.47 -30.11 9.87
C ALA A 203 -3.90 -31.37 10.61
N LEU A 204 -2.95 -32.14 11.15
CA LEU A 204 -3.21 -33.40 11.85
C LEU A 204 -4.06 -33.20 13.11
N THR A 205 -3.99 -32.03 13.77
CA THR A 205 -4.87 -31.69 14.89
C THR A 205 -6.36 -31.77 14.54
N LYS A 206 -6.71 -31.55 13.26
CA LYS A 206 -8.11 -31.57 12.77
C LYS A 206 -8.42 -32.78 11.89
N TYR A 207 -7.42 -33.32 11.20
CA TYR A 207 -7.60 -34.27 10.09
C TYR A 207 -6.81 -35.57 10.24
N ALA A 208 -6.27 -35.90 11.42
CA ALA A 208 -5.47 -37.10 11.66
C ALA A 208 -6.11 -38.39 11.11
N ASP A 209 -7.44 -38.56 11.24
CA ASP A 209 -8.15 -39.75 10.73
C ASP A 209 -7.96 -39.95 9.22
N ILE A 210 -7.95 -38.86 8.44
CA ILE A 210 -7.73 -38.91 6.99
C ILE A 210 -6.29 -39.32 6.67
N PHE A 211 -5.33 -38.75 7.39
CA PHE A 211 -3.90 -38.95 7.10
C PHE A 211 -3.34 -40.27 7.64
N THR A 212 -3.94 -40.84 8.70
CA THR A 212 -3.51 -42.14 9.25
C THR A 212 -3.69 -43.28 8.23
N GLU A 213 -4.60 -43.12 7.27
CA GLU A 213 -4.77 -44.08 6.16
C GLU A 213 -3.68 -43.94 5.08
N LEU A 214 -2.98 -42.80 5.04
CA LEU A 214 -1.99 -42.45 4.01
C LEU A 214 -0.54 -42.75 4.41
N GLY A 215 -0.23 -42.84 5.71
CA GLY A 215 1.14 -43.01 6.21
C GLY A 215 1.24 -42.99 7.74
N GLU A 216 2.48 -43.09 8.25
CA GLU A 216 2.77 -43.04 9.69
C GLU A 216 2.82 -41.60 10.17
N LEU A 217 2.07 -41.25 11.22
CA LEU A 217 2.10 -39.91 11.80
C LEU A 217 3.34 -39.71 12.68
N ALA A 218 4.08 -38.63 12.46
CA ALA A 218 5.19 -38.25 13.33
C ALA A 218 4.70 -37.77 14.71
N PRO A 219 5.58 -37.69 15.73
CA PRO A 219 5.24 -37.12 17.03
C PRO A 219 4.66 -35.70 16.93
N GLU A 220 3.65 -35.41 17.77
CA GLU A 220 2.94 -34.12 17.78
C GLU A 220 3.85 -32.90 17.97
N ALA A 221 4.98 -33.08 18.68
CA ALA A 221 6.00 -32.04 18.88
C ALA A 221 6.64 -31.54 17.57
N LEU A 222 6.47 -32.26 16.45
CA LEU A 222 7.00 -31.88 15.13
C LEU A 222 5.93 -31.28 14.21
N TRP A 223 4.68 -31.14 14.67
CA TRP A 223 3.58 -30.71 13.81
C TRP A 223 3.56 -29.20 13.54
N SER A 224 4.06 -28.39 14.48
CA SER A 224 4.11 -26.93 14.33
C SER A 224 5.42 -26.44 13.72
N VAL A 225 5.38 -25.24 13.14
CA VAL A 225 6.59 -24.47 12.84
C VAL A 225 7.36 -24.18 14.14
N SER A 226 8.69 -24.10 14.04
CA SER A 226 9.59 -23.86 15.19
C SER A 226 10.70 -22.88 14.83
N GLY A 227 11.27 -22.23 15.85
CA GLY A 227 12.43 -21.36 15.70
C GLY A 227 13.63 -22.12 15.13
N ARG A 228 13.82 -23.38 15.55
CA ARG A 228 14.85 -24.28 15.02
C ARG A 228 14.67 -24.51 13.52
N GLY A 229 13.45 -24.82 13.10
CA GLY A 229 13.10 -25.01 11.69
C GLY A 229 13.39 -23.77 10.84
N LEU A 230 12.99 -22.60 11.30
CA LEU A 230 13.22 -21.33 10.61
C LEU A 230 14.70 -21.01 10.43
N MET A 231 15.54 -21.36 11.40
CA MET A 231 16.98 -21.11 11.33
C MET A 231 17.70 -22.01 10.33
N LEU A 232 17.24 -23.25 10.17
CA LEU A 232 17.87 -24.27 9.34
C LEU A 232 17.38 -24.24 7.89
N ALA A 233 16.14 -23.81 7.66
CA ALA A 233 15.53 -23.85 6.34
C ALA A 233 16.18 -22.88 5.33
N PRO A 234 16.17 -23.23 4.02
CA PRO A 234 16.64 -22.36 2.95
C PRO A 234 15.99 -20.99 2.99
N ARG A 235 16.84 -19.95 2.98
CA ARG A 235 16.42 -18.56 3.00
C ARG A 235 16.35 -18.02 1.58
N MET A 236 15.39 -17.12 1.33
CA MET A 236 15.12 -16.50 0.04
C MET A 236 14.86 -15.00 0.15
N GLY A 237 14.83 -14.32 -0.99
CA GLY A 237 14.66 -12.86 -1.08
C GLY A 237 15.95 -12.15 -1.49
N ASP A 238 15.88 -10.87 -1.82
CA ASP A 238 17.05 -10.05 -2.18
C ASP A 238 17.56 -9.21 -0.98
N GLY A 239 17.04 -9.47 0.21
CA GLY A 239 17.35 -8.73 1.44
C GLY A 239 16.58 -7.42 1.59
N ASN A 240 15.86 -6.94 0.58
CA ASN A 240 15.09 -5.70 0.67
C ASN A 240 13.71 -5.98 1.32
N PRO A 241 13.38 -5.32 2.45
CA PRO A 241 12.05 -5.47 3.06
C PRO A 241 10.90 -5.14 2.11
N ALA A 242 11.06 -4.19 1.19
CA ALA A 242 10.00 -3.78 0.27
C ALA A 242 9.62 -4.87 -0.76
N THR A 243 10.58 -5.71 -1.18
CA THR A 243 10.39 -6.68 -2.27
C THR A 243 9.92 -8.06 -1.77
N LEU A 244 10.16 -8.38 -0.49
CA LEU A 244 9.74 -9.64 0.10
C LEU A 244 8.22 -9.67 0.31
N LEU A 245 7.55 -10.69 -0.25
CA LEU A 245 6.10 -10.81 -0.24
C LEU A 245 5.62 -12.12 0.40
N PRO A 246 4.41 -12.14 0.98
CA PRO A 246 3.80 -13.38 1.47
C PRO A 246 3.46 -14.34 0.31
N VAL A 247 3.42 -15.63 0.59
CA VAL A 247 2.98 -16.66 -0.36
C VAL A 247 1.50 -16.95 -0.12
N TYR A 248 0.65 -16.56 -1.09
CA TYR A 248 -0.78 -16.88 -1.10
C TYR A 248 -1.07 -17.93 -2.17
N THR A 249 -1.36 -19.15 -1.77
CA THR A 249 -1.65 -20.28 -2.68
C THR A 249 -3.08 -20.30 -3.23
N ARG A 250 -3.92 -19.33 -2.82
CA ARG A 250 -5.30 -19.17 -3.30
C ARG A 250 -5.80 -17.76 -3.12
N LEU A 251 -6.84 -17.44 -3.90
CA LEU A 251 -7.70 -16.30 -3.66
C LEU A 251 -8.40 -16.42 -2.30
N SER A 252 -8.70 -15.27 -1.71
CA SER A 252 -9.57 -15.16 -0.55
C SER A 252 -11.02 -15.48 -0.89
N ASP A 253 -11.85 -15.73 0.13
CA ASP A 253 -13.29 -15.88 -0.07
C ASP A 253 -13.93 -14.66 -0.74
N ALA A 254 -13.44 -13.46 -0.44
CA ALA A 254 -13.95 -12.24 -1.05
C ALA A 254 -13.67 -12.21 -2.56
N GLU A 255 -12.43 -12.51 -2.95
CA GLU A 255 -12.00 -12.57 -4.34
C GLU A 255 -12.68 -13.71 -5.10
N GLU A 256 -12.83 -14.89 -4.50
CA GLU A 256 -13.51 -16.03 -5.11
C GLU A 256 -15.02 -15.77 -5.26
N ASN A 257 -15.68 -15.20 -4.24
CA ASN A 257 -17.08 -14.81 -4.33
C ASN A 257 -17.32 -13.72 -5.37
N GLU A 258 -16.41 -12.74 -5.47
CA GLU A 258 -16.47 -11.73 -6.52
C GLU A 258 -16.24 -12.33 -7.90
N ARG A 259 -15.26 -13.21 -8.05
CA ARG A 259 -15.04 -13.98 -9.29
C ARG A 259 -16.29 -14.77 -9.69
N ILE A 260 -16.94 -15.44 -8.74
CA ILE A 260 -18.20 -16.17 -8.96
C ILE A 260 -19.34 -15.21 -9.31
N ARG A 261 -19.45 -14.06 -8.64
CA ARG A 261 -20.46 -13.03 -8.91
C ARG A 261 -20.30 -12.49 -10.33
N LEU A 262 -19.09 -12.10 -10.71
CA LEU A 262 -18.75 -11.63 -12.05
C LEU A 262 -19.05 -12.71 -13.11
N ALA A 263 -18.76 -13.98 -12.81
CA ALA A 263 -19.09 -15.10 -13.70
C ALA A 263 -20.60 -15.36 -13.86
N LYS A 264 -21.41 -15.12 -12.82
CA LYS A 264 -22.86 -15.35 -12.83
C LYS A 264 -23.68 -14.23 -13.46
N THR A 265 -23.21 -12.99 -13.38
CA THR A 265 -24.06 -11.83 -13.70
C THR A 265 -24.07 -11.52 -15.19
N GLU A 266 -22.98 -11.78 -15.94
CA GLU A 266 -22.96 -11.74 -17.41
C GLU A 266 -21.81 -12.59 -18.00
N PRO A 267 -22.07 -13.64 -18.83
CA PRO A 267 -20.99 -14.41 -19.49
C PRO A 267 -20.14 -13.57 -20.47
N LYS A 268 -20.64 -12.38 -20.84
CA LYS A 268 -19.93 -11.41 -21.68
C LYS A 268 -18.91 -10.56 -20.89
N ASN A 269 -18.93 -10.57 -19.55
CA ASN A 269 -17.95 -9.87 -18.71
C ASN A 269 -16.77 -10.76 -18.26
N LEU A 270 -16.62 -11.94 -18.90
CA LEU A 270 -15.30 -12.53 -19.16
C LEU A 270 -14.50 -11.73 -20.21
N ARG A 271 -15.03 -10.61 -20.72
CA ARG A 271 -14.29 -9.60 -21.47
C ARG A 271 -13.49 -8.74 -20.49
N THR A 272 -12.25 -9.15 -20.25
CA THR A 272 -11.20 -8.31 -19.70
C THR A 272 -10.89 -7.21 -20.71
N GLY A 273 -11.56 -6.07 -20.61
CA GLY A 273 -11.31 -4.94 -21.51
C GLY A 273 -11.80 -3.65 -20.87
N VAL A 274 -10.86 -2.76 -20.60
CA VAL A 274 -11.10 -1.38 -20.15
C VAL A 274 -12.02 -0.70 -21.15
N GLN A 275 -13.29 -0.54 -20.81
CA GLN A 275 -14.10 0.52 -21.38
C GLN A 275 -13.99 1.69 -20.42
N ASP A 276 -13.39 2.79 -20.89
CA ASP A 276 -13.80 4.11 -20.46
C ASP A 276 -13.67 5.09 -21.62
N ASP A 277 -14.75 5.85 -21.81
CA ASP A 277 -14.79 7.04 -22.64
C ASP A 277 -13.96 8.15 -22.00
N ALA A 278 -13.26 8.87 -22.87
CA ALA A 278 -12.29 9.90 -22.55
C ALA A 278 -12.88 11.12 -21.81
N SER A 279 -12.17 11.62 -20.81
CA SER A 279 -12.12 13.05 -20.52
C SER A 279 -10.76 13.43 -19.92
N GLY A 280 -10.16 14.49 -20.47
CA GLY A 280 -8.73 14.73 -20.44
C GLY A 280 -8.17 15.32 -19.16
N ALA A 281 -6.96 14.86 -18.83
CA ALA A 281 -5.90 15.62 -18.18
C ALA A 281 -4.58 15.17 -18.83
N ALA A 282 -3.84 16.11 -19.43
CA ALA A 282 -2.57 15.83 -20.08
C ALA A 282 -1.42 15.99 -19.07
N ALA A 283 -0.69 14.89 -18.79
CA ALA A 283 0.78 14.87 -18.52
C ALA A 283 1.33 13.52 -18.02
N ALA A 284 0.53 12.49 -17.73
CA ALA A 284 1.04 11.19 -17.24
C ALA A 284 0.74 10.03 -18.21
N LEU A 285 1.69 9.10 -18.35
CA LEU A 285 1.49 7.83 -19.05
C LEU A 285 0.61 6.91 -18.20
N ALA A 286 -0.42 6.32 -18.78
CA ALA A 286 -1.29 5.35 -18.13
C ALA A 286 -0.82 3.92 -18.40
N TYR A 287 -0.71 3.09 -17.38
CA TYR A 287 -0.35 1.67 -17.50
C TYR A 287 -1.56 0.81 -17.16
N ARG A 288 -1.87 -0.18 -18.01
CA ARG A 288 -3.04 -1.06 -17.81
C ARG A 288 -2.81 -2.44 -18.43
N PRO A 289 -3.54 -3.48 -17.98
CA PRO A 289 -3.53 -4.77 -18.65
C PRO A 289 -3.90 -4.62 -20.12
N LEU A 290 -3.16 -5.32 -20.98
CA LEU A 290 -3.37 -5.29 -22.41
C LEU A 290 -4.53 -6.22 -22.79
N ASP A 291 -5.52 -5.67 -23.48
CA ASP A 291 -6.71 -6.39 -23.96
C ASP A 291 -6.65 -6.60 -25.49
N VAL A 292 -7.37 -7.63 -25.95
CA VAL A 292 -7.65 -8.00 -27.33
C VAL A 292 -8.15 -6.82 -28.17
N ALA A 293 -8.87 -5.85 -27.57
CA ALA A 293 -9.27 -4.62 -28.27
C ALA A 293 -8.09 -3.84 -28.89
N HIS A 294 -6.89 -3.95 -28.32
CA HIS A 294 -5.69 -3.21 -28.71
C HIS A 294 -4.72 -4.03 -29.59
N VAL A 295 -5.11 -5.23 -30.02
CA VAL A 295 -4.30 -6.12 -30.86
C VAL A 295 -3.71 -5.43 -32.10
N ARG A 296 -4.47 -4.52 -32.72
CA ARG A 296 -4.01 -3.78 -33.91
C ARG A 296 -2.92 -2.78 -33.56
N ASP A 297 -3.03 -2.12 -32.41
CA ASP A 297 -2.03 -1.15 -31.95
C ASP A 297 -0.74 -1.84 -31.53
N VAL A 298 -0.85 -3.03 -30.92
CA VAL A 298 0.29 -3.89 -30.59
C VAL A 298 0.99 -4.35 -31.85
N ALA A 299 0.25 -4.90 -32.83
CA ALA A 299 0.84 -5.36 -34.10
C ALA A 299 1.50 -4.21 -34.88
N ARG A 300 0.93 -2.99 -34.83
CA ARG A 300 1.57 -1.78 -35.39
C ARG A 300 2.90 -1.50 -34.69
N LEU A 301 2.89 -1.44 -33.36
CA LEU A 301 4.08 -1.16 -32.57
C LEU A 301 5.15 -2.26 -32.72
N GLU A 302 4.76 -3.54 -32.82
CA GLU A 302 5.64 -4.66 -33.16
C GLU A 302 6.31 -4.42 -34.51
N GLY A 303 5.54 -4.07 -35.55
CA GLY A 303 6.08 -3.80 -36.88
C GLY A 303 7.09 -2.64 -36.91
N GLU A 304 6.90 -1.64 -36.05
CA GLU A 304 7.82 -0.49 -35.92
C GLU A 304 9.08 -0.81 -35.11
N THR A 305 9.06 -1.83 -34.24
CA THR A 305 10.12 -2.07 -33.25
C THR A 305 10.85 -3.40 -33.38
N MET A 306 10.25 -4.40 -34.03
CA MET A 306 10.74 -5.78 -34.04
C MET A 306 11.01 -6.36 -35.44
N GLY A 307 10.82 -5.57 -36.50
CA GLY A 307 11.16 -5.99 -37.86
C GLY A 307 10.50 -7.32 -38.27
N SER A 308 11.31 -8.29 -38.71
CA SER A 308 10.83 -9.60 -39.16
C SER A 308 10.31 -10.53 -38.06
N ASP A 309 10.58 -10.23 -36.78
CA ASP A 309 10.05 -11.00 -35.64
C ASP A 309 8.73 -10.43 -35.09
N ALA A 310 8.19 -9.38 -35.74
CA ALA A 310 6.92 -8.78 -35.37
C ALA A 310 5.78 -9.81 -35.50
N TRP A 311 4.99 -9.95 -34.44
CA TRP A 311 3.78 -10.76 -34.45
C TRP A 311 2.68 -10.09 -35.25
N ALA A 312 2.02 -10.87 -36.10
CA ALA A 312 0.79 -10.43 -36.73
C ALA A 312 -0.32 -10.30 -35.69
N ALA A 313 -1.30 -9.43 -35.97
CA ALA A 313 -2.46 -9.20 -35.11
C ALA A 313 -3.17 -10.51 -34.68
N THR A 314 -3.23 -11.52 -35.55
CA THR A 314 -3.84 -12.81 -35.21
C THR A 314 -3.09 -13.55 -34.11
N LEU A 315 -1.76 -13.54 -34.13
CA LEU A 315 -0.95 -14.21 -33.12
C LEU A 315 -1.03 -13.49 -31.77
N VAL A 316 -1.04 -12.15 -31.78
CA VAL A 316 -1.28 -11.35 -30.57
C VAL A 316 -2.65 -11.68 -29.95
N ALA A 317 -3.69 -11.79 -30.79
CA ALA A 317 -5.04 -12.14 -30.33
C ALA A 317 -5.14 -13.55 -29.73
N ASP A 318 -4.32 -14.50 -30.21
CA ASP A 318 -4.29 -15.88 -29.71
C ASP A 318 -3.55 -16.00 -28.36
N GLU A 319 -2.55 -15.16 -28.11
CA GLU A 319 -1.75 -15.18 -26.88
C GLU A 319 -2.41 -14.45 -25.70
N LEU A 320 -3.09 -13.32 -25.95
CA LEU A 320 -3.69 -12.48 -24.90
C LEU A 320 -4.67 -13.20 -23.95
N PRO A 321 -5.60 -14.07 -24.40
CA PRO A 321 -6.64 -14.62 -23.52
C PRO A 321 -6.19 -15.83 -22.69
N ARG A 322 -4.93 -16.27 -22.79
CA ARG A 322 -4.45 -17.47 -22.11
C ARG A 322 -4.22 -17.20 -20.62
N LYS A 323 -4.62 -18.13 -19.75
CA LYS A 323 -4.60 -17.97 -18.28
C LYS A 323 -3.19 -17.99 -17.68
N ASP A 324 -2.24 -18.56 -18.40
CA ASP A 324 -0.81 -18.64 -18.06
C ASP A 324 -0.02 -17.47 -18.68
N ARG A 325 -0.69 -16.38 -19.07
CA ARG A 325 -0.07 -15.18 -19.62
C ARG A 325 -0.38 -13.96 -18.77
N THR A 326 0.58 -13.05 -18.72
CA THR A 326 0.39 -11.68 -18.22
C THR A 326 0.79 -10.71 -19.32
N TRP A 327 -0.01 -9.67 -19.54
CA TRP A 327 0.22 -8.68 -20.58
C TRP A 327 -0.13 -7.28 -20.08
N TRP A 328 0.79 -6.34 -20.22
CA TRP A 328 0.65 -4.95 -19.79
C TRP A 328 1.01 -3.99 -20.90
N ALA A 329 0.40 -2.82 -20.87
CA ALA A 329 0.56 -1.78 -21.88
C ALA A 329 0.59 -0.38 -21.28
N ALA A 330 1.40 0.48 -21.88
CA ALA A 330 1.55 1.89 -21.54
C ALA A 330 0.90 2.76 -22.62
N TYR A 331 0.17 3.79 -22.20
CA TYR A 331 -0.61 4.66 -23.06
C TYR A 331 -0.30 6.14 -22.77
N ASP A 332 -0.18 6.92 -23.82
CA ASP A 332 -0.20 8.39 -23.77
C ASP A 332 -1.56 8.86 -24.30
N GLY A 333 -2.44 9.29 -23.40
CA GLY A 333 -3.88 9.40 -23.69
C GLY A 333 -4.42 8.04 -24.17
N ASN A 334 -4.95 7.99 -25.39
CA ASN A 334 -5.45 6.75 -26.00
C ASN A 334 -4.42 6.02 -26.86
N ARG A 335 -3.22 6.57 -27.05
CA ARG A 335 -2.20 5.98 -27.93
C ARG A 335 -1.38 4.96 -27.15
N LEU A 336 -1.30 3.72 -27.65
CA LEU A 336 -0.35 2.71 -27.15
C LEU A 336 1.09 3.15 -27.45
N VAL A 337 1.89 3.33 -26.39
CA VAL A 337 3.31 3.75 -26.47
C VAL A 337 4.28 2.70 -25.94
N GLY A 338 3.80 1.61 -25.34
CA GLY A 338 4.61 0.45 -24.96
C GLY A 338 3.76 -0.74 -24.53
N TYR A 339 4.33 -1.95 -24.56
CA TYR A 339 3.72 -3.14 -23.97
C TYR A 339 4.78 -4.18 -23.57
N CYS A 340 4.41 -5.08 -22.66
CA CYS A 340 5.22 -6.22 -22.24
C CYS A 340 4.30 -7.41 -21.97
N GLY A 341 4.79 -8.62 -22.26
CA GLY A 341 4.08 -9.86 -21.96
C GLY A 341 4.99 -10.98 -21.49
N GLY A 342 4.46 -11.79 -20.57
CA GLY A 342 5.16 -12.92 -19.97
C GLY A 342 4.31 -14.19 -19.97
N TRP A 343 4.98 -15.33 -20.06
CA TRP A 343 4.42 -16.66 -19.84
C TRP A 343 4.85 -17.18 -18.48
N VAL A 344 3.88 -17.41 -17.59
CA VAL A 344 4.15 -18.02 -16.28
C VAL A 344 4.06 -19.54 -16.39
N VAL A 345 5.17 -20.22 -16.13
CA VAL A 345 5.30 -21.68 -16.20
C VAL A 345 6.38 -22.14 -15.23
N ASP A 346 6.14 -23.27 -14.55
CA ASP A 346 7.09 -23.92 -13.64
C ASP A 346 7.73 -22.99 -12.59
N GLY A 347 6.94 -22.07 -12.02
CA GLY A 347 7.42 -21.14 -10.99
C GLY A 347 8.33 -20.02 -11.53
N GLN A 348 8.34 -19.81 -12.85
CA GLN A 348 9.06 -18.73 -13.52
C GLN A 348 8.16 -17.97 -14.49
N VAL A 349 8.58 -16.76 -14.87
CA VAL A 349 8.00 -16.04 -16.00
C VAL A 349 9.00 -15.88 -17.13
N GLN A 350 8.67 -16.37 -18.31
CA GLN A 350 9.43 -16.08 -19.53
C GLN A 350 8.87 -14.82 -20.19
N ILE A 351 9.67 -13.76 -20.32
CA ILE A 351 9.28 -12.57 -21.07
C ILE A 351 9.22 -12.93 -22.55
N LEU A 352 8.02 -12.90 -23.12
CA LEU A 352 7.76 -13.25 -24.51
C LEU A 352 8.06 -12.07 -25.43
N LYS A 353 7.58 -10.89 -25.05
CA LYS A 353 7.63 -9.69 -25.87
C LYS A 353 7.71 -8.45 -24.99
N ILE A 354 8.53 -7.49 -25.42
CA ILE A 354 8.53 -6.14 -24.87
C ILE A 354 8.87 -5.14 -25.97
N ALA A 355 8.08 -4.07 -26.05
CA ALA A 355 8.42 -2.94 -26.89
C ALA A 355 8.01 -1.61 -26.27
N THR A 356 8.74 -0.58 -26.66
CA THR A 356 8.41 0.81 -26.40
C THR A 356 8.57 1.59 -27.69
N ASP A 357 7.58 2.43 -27.98
CA ASP A 357 7.57 3.35 -29.12
C ASP A 357 8.90 4.12 -29.16
N PRO A 358 9.60 4.18 -30.31
CA PRO A 358 10.89 4.83 -30.42
C PRO A 358 10.93 6.27 -29.87
N GLY A 359 9.85 7.05 -30.02
CA GLY A 359 9.75 8.42 -29.50
C GLY A 359 9.60 8.53 -27.98
N TYR A 360 9.30 7.41 -27.31
CA TYR A 360 9.05 7.31 -25.87
C TYR A 360 10.11 6.49 -25.13
N ARG A 361 11.14 6.00 -25.84
CA ARG A 361 12.28 5.30 -25.24
C ARG A 361 13.04 6.20 -24.28
N ARG A 362 13.80 5.58 -23.36
CA ARG A 362 14.61 6.25 -22.31
C ARG A 362 13.79 7.08 -21.31
N ARG A 363 12.47 6.88 -21.24
CA ARG A 363 11.56 7.48 -20.24
C ARG A 363 11.16 6.54 -19.10
N GLY A 364 11.79 5.36 -19.01
CA GLY A 364 11.48 4.35 -17.99
C GLY A 364 10.32 3.40 -18.30
N ILE A 365 9.60 3.57 -19.42
CA ILE A 365 8.41 2.77 -19.76
C ILE A 365 8.63 1.26 -19.73
N ALA A 366 9.72 0.78 -20.36
CA ALA A 366 10.05 -0.64 -20.37
C ALA A 366 10.30 -1.21 -18.96
N ARG A 367 10.88 -0.41 -18.05
CA ARG A 367 11.11 -0.80 -16.66
C ARG A 367 9.78 -1.03 -15.94
N GLU A 368 8.88 -0.05 -16.05
CA GLU A 368 7.56 -0.13 -15.42
C GLU A 368 6.77 -1.32 -15.97
N LEU A 369 6.75 -1.51 -17.30
CA LEU A 369 6.04 -2.64 -17.93
C LEU A 369 6.57 -4.01 -17.48
N ILE A 370 7.88 -4.15 -17.31
CA ILE A 370 8.47 -5.38 -16.75
C ILE A 370 8.09 -5.53 -15.28
N GLY A 371 8.06 -4.44 -14.51
CA GLY A 371 7.62 -4.47 -13.12
C GLY A 371 6.18 -4.95 -12.95
N PHE A 372 5.27 -4.52 -13.84
CA PHE A 372 3.88 -5.01 -13.84
C PHE A 372 3.77 -6.50 -14.18
N VAL A 373 4.44 -6.95 -15.25
CA VAL A 373 4.51 -8.37 -15.63
C VAL A 373 5.12 -9.22 -14.51
N ALA A 374 6.15 -8.70 -13.84
CA ALA A 374 6.79 -9.34 -12.69
C ALA A 374 5.86 -9.40 -11.47
N SER A 375 5.00 -8.40 -11.27
CA SER A 375 3.97 -8.41 -10.23
C SER A 375 2.94 -9.52 -10.47
N ASP A 376 2.33 -9.56 -11.65
CA ASP A 376 1.36 -10.62 -12.00
C ASP A 376 2.01 -12.01 -11.92
N ALA A 377 3.27 -12.12 -12.35
CA ALA A 377 4.02 -13.36 -12.27
C ALA A 377 4.19 -13.84 -10.81
N ARG A 378 4.50 -12.93 -9.88
CA ARG A 378 4.56 -13.26 -8.43
C ARG A 378 3.22 -13.76 -7.91
N ASP A 379 2.13 -13.09 -8.30
CA ASP A 379 0.77 -13.50 -7.91
C ASP A 379 0.40 -14.89 -8.45
N LEU A 380 1.02 -15.29 -9.56
CA LEU A 380 0.88 -16.60 -10.19
C LEU A 380 1.93 -17.62 -9.72
N GLY A 381 2.71 -17.31 -8.69
CA GLY A 381 3.67 -18.22 -8.06
C GLY A 381 5.06 -18.23 -8.71
N ALA A 382 5.37 -17.28 -9.59
CA ALA A 382 6.71 -17.14 -10.13
C ALA A 382 7.67 -16.53 -9.11
N THR A 383 8.92 -16.96 -9.14
CA THR A 383 10.01 -16.46 -8.27
C THR A 383 11.16 -15.84 -9.05
N GLU A 384 11.24 -16.12 -10.35
CA GLU A 384 12.33 -15.76 -11.25
C GLU A 384 11.76 -15.38 -12.63
N MET A 385 12.48 -14.52 -13.36
CA MET A 385 12.19 -14.25 -14.76
C MET A 385 13.33 -14.65 -15.69
N THR A 386 12.94 -15.12 -16.87
CA THR A 386 13.85 -15.45 -17.96
C THR A 386 13.47 -14.68 -19.22
N LEU A 387 14.47 -14.38 -20.06
CA LEU A 387 14.25 -13.77 -21.37
C LEU A 387 15.36 -14.10 -22.37
N GLU A 388 15.00 -13.95 -23.64
CA GLU A 388 15.93 -13.99 -24.77
C GLU A 388 16.08 -12.59 -25.40
N VAL A 389 17.33 -12.12 -25.53
CA VAL A 389 17.66 -10.82 -26.12
C VAL A 389 18.69 -10.96 -27.24
N ARG A 390 18.54 -10.20 -28.33
CA ARG A 390 19.49 -10.18 -29.47
C ARG A 390 20.92 -9.94 -28.99
N LEU A 391 21.85 -10.75 -29.49
CA LEU A 391 23.29 -10.62 -29.17
C LEU A 391 23.84 -9.23 -29.52
N SER A 392 23.34 -8.62 -30.60
CA SER A 392 23.70 -7.26 -31.03
C SER A 392 23.04 -6.14 -30.23
N ASN A 393 22.03 -6.43 -29.41
CA ASN A 393 21.27 -5.41 -28.68
C ASN A 393 21.88 -5.13 -27.31
N GLU A 394 23.07 -4.54 -27.30
CA GLU A 394 23.83 -4.19 -26.09
C GLU A 394 23.03 -3.28 -25.15
N GLY A 395 22.23 -2.36 -25.71
CA GLY A 395 21.40 -1.44 -24.93
C GLY A 395 20.29 -2.15 -24.14
N ALA A 396 19.68 -3.20 -24.71
CA ALA A 396 18.71 -4.02 -23.99
C ALA A 396 19.39 -4.93 -22.96
N GLN A 397 20.55 -5.52 -23.30
CA GLN A 397 21.33 -6.33 -22.36
C GLN A 397 21.71 -5.52 -21.10
N ALA A 398 22.27 -4.33 -21.26
CA ALA A 398 22.60 -3.45 -20.14
C ALA A 398 21.36 -3.02 -19.32
N PHE A 399 20.22 -2.84 -19.98
CA PHE A 399 18.95 -2.54 -19.29
C PHE A 399 18.48 -3.70 -18.42
N TYR A 400 18.60 -4.95 -18.89
CA TYR A 400 18.26 -6.14 -18.13
C TYR A 400 19.26 -6.42 -17.00
N GLU A 401 20.53 -6.15 -17.20
CA GLU A 401 21.55 -6.19 -16.13
C GLU A 401 21.20 -5.20 -15.00
N ASP A 402 20.74 -3.98 -15.32
CA ASP A 402 20.25 -3.00 -14.35
C ASP A 402 18.90 -3.37 -13.69
N LEU A 403 18.26 -4.45 -14.15
CA LEU A 403 17.12 -5.08 -13.48
C LEU A 403 17.54 -6.28 -12.62
N GLY A 404 18.84 -6.58 -12.55
CA GLY A 404 19.39 -7.69 -11.78
C GLY A 404 19.46 -9.01 -12.55
N LEU A 405 19.23 -9.01 -13.87
CA LEU A 405 19.36 -10.22 -14.68
C LEU A 405 20.83 -10.47 -15.06
N SER A 406 21.20 -11.74 -15.08
CA SER A 406 22.51 -12.24 -15.44
C SER A 406 22.44 -13.11 -16.69
N ARG A 407 23.49 -13.05 -17.50
CA ARG A 407 23.62 -13.90 -18.70
C ARG A 407 23.96 -15.34 -18.31
N ILE A 408 23.15 -16.28 -18.78
CA ILE A 408 23.34 -17.72 -18.49
C ILE A 408 23.68 -18.56 -19.74
N GLY A 409 23.45 -18.03 -20.94
CA GLY A 409 23.72 -18.80 -22.16
C GLY A 409 23.47 -18.03 -23.45
N VAL A 410 23.57 -18.75 -24.58
CA VAL A 410 23.26 -18.25 -25.92
C VAL A 410 22.46 -19.33 -26.66
N ARG A 411 21.34 -18.95 -27.28
CA ARG A 411 20.61 -19.78 -28.24
C ARG A 411 21.08 -19.42 -29.66
N PRO A 412 21.72 -20.35 -30.39
CA PRO A 412 22.15 -20.09 -31.75
C PRO A 412 20.96 -19.99 -32.71
N HIS A 413 21.02 -19.06 -33.66
CA HIS A 413 20.03 -18.88 -34.73
C HIS A 413 18.57 -18.78 -34.24
N TYR A 414 18.35 -18.05 -33.15
CA TYR A 414 17.05 -17.94 -32.51
C TYR A 414 16.08 -17.02 -33.29
N TYR A 415 16.57 -15.87 -33.77
CA TYR A 415 15.74 -14.90 -34.47
C TYR A 415 15.55 -15.26 -35.94
N SER A 416 14.50 -14.69 -36.58
CA SER A 416 14.14 -14.98 -37.98
C SER A 416 15.25 -14.69 -39.00
N ASP A 417 16.12 -13.74 -38.71
CA ASP A 417 17.33 -13.41 -39.48
C ASP A 417 18.56 -14.26 -39.12
N ARG A 418 18.35 -15.30 -38.31
CA ARG A 418 19.37 -16.24 -37.80
C ARG A 418 20.37 -15.63 -36.84
N GLU A 419 20.08 -14.46 -36.27
CA GLU A 419 20.86 -13.92 -35.16
C GLU A 419 20.69 -14.79 -33.90
N ASP A 420 21.76 -14.87 -33.10
CA ASP A 420 21.76 -15.55 -31.82
C ASP A 420 21.06 -14.72 -30.74
N ALA A 421 20.45 -15.39 -29.76
CA ALA A 421 19.88 -14.76 -28.58
C ALA A 421 20.69 -15.06 -27.33
N VAL A 422 21.02 -14.05 -26.55
CA VAL A 422 21.53 -14.20 -25.19
C VAL A 422 20.36 -14.58 -24.28
N ILE A 423 20.54 -15.65 -23.51
CA ILE A 423 19.58 -16.05 -22.47
C ILE A 423 19.99 -15.35 -21.17
N MET A 424 19.05 -14.62 -20.58
CA MET A 424 19.24 -13.93 -19.31
C MET A 424 18.21 -14.39 -18.29
N THR A 425 18.62 -14.51 -17.02
CA THR A 425 17.73 -14.82 -15.89
C THR A 425 18.02 -13.95 -14.68
N GLY A 426 16.99 -13.67 -13.87
CA GLY A 426 17.13 -12.87 -12.66
C GLY A 426 15.85 -12.74 -11.83
N PRO A 427 15.88 -11.88 -10.80
CA PRO A 427 14.75 -11.68 -9.90
C PRO A 427 13.59 -10.98 -10.61
N LEU A 428 12.41 -11.01 -9.99
CA LEU A 428 11.22 -10.28 -10.44
C LEU A 428 11.31 -8.81 -9.96
N PRO A 429 11.63 -7.83 -10.84
CA PRO A 429 11.85 -6.44 -10.43
C PRO A 429 10.52 -5.76 -10.07
N VAL A 430 10.60 -4.74 -9.22
CA VAL A 430 9.45 -3.89 -8.85
C VAL A 430 9.45 -2.64 -9.72
N ALA A 431 8.26 -2.18 -10.13
CA ALA A 431 8.08 -0.95 -10.88
C ALA A 431 8.54 0.27 -10.04
N ARG A 432 9.20 1.28 -10.64
CA ARG A 432 9.87 2.36 -9.89
C ARG A 432 8.96 3.55 -9.59
N LYS A 433 7.90 3.76 -10.37
CA LYS A 433 6.96 4.89 -10.16
C LYS A 433 5.75 4.50 -9.34
N ASP A 434 5.89 3.38 -8.66
CA ASP A 434 4.78 2.51 -8.48
C ASP A 434 5.06 1.63 -7.27
N VAL A 435 4.60 2.11 -6.13
CA VAL A 435 4.68 1.31 -4.92
C VAL A 435 3.61 0.22 -5.03
N ALA A 436 3.98 -0.90 -5.65
CA ALA A 436 3.16 -2.09 -5.81
C ALA A 436 1.94 -2.01 -6.75
N GLY A 437 2.06 -1.31 -7.88
CA GLY A 437 0.96 -1.11 -8.82
C GLY A 437 0.10 0.15 -8.56
N MET A 438 0.36 0.89 -7.47
CA MET A 438 -0.37 2.06 -7.02
C MET A 438 0.19 3.41 -7.48
N THR A 439 -0.72 4.31 -7.85
CA THR A 439 -0.41 5.71 -8.11
C THR A 439 0.07 6.40 -6.83
N LEU A 440 1.29 6.94 -6.88
CA LEU A 440 1.91 7.67 -5.77
C LEU A 440 1.64 9.17 -5.89
N ARG A 441 1.20 9.78 -4.79
CA ARG A 441 1.12 11.23 -4.59
C ARG A 441 2.14 11.61 -3.52
N VAL A 442 2.94 12.63 -3.77
CA VAL A 442 4.03 13.06 -2.89
C VAL A 442 3.89 14.56 -2.66
N ASP A 443 3.87 14.96 -1.40
CA ASP A 443 3.95 16.34 -0.89
C ASP A 443 2.83 17.29 -1.38
N GLU A 444 1.72 16.77 -1.90
CA GLU A 444 0.53 17.58 -2.28
C GLU A 444 -0.05 18.37 -1.09
N VAL A 445 0.13 17.86 0.14
CA VAL A 445 -0.28 18.55 1.37
C VAL A 445 0.72 19.65 1.76
N VAL A 446 2.02 19.38 1.60
CA VAL A 446 3.10 20.34 1.90
C VAL A 446 2.99 21.55 0.99
N ASP A 447 2.87 21.32 -0.33
CA ASP A 447 2.72 22.39 -1.33
C ASP A 447 1.46 23.23 -1.08
N ALA A 448 0.38 22.61 -0.60
CA ALA A 448 -0.86 23.31 -0.29
C ALA A 448 -0.75 24.18 0.97
N ALA A 449 -0.03 23.73 2.00
CA ALA A 449 0.19 24.49 3.22
C ALA A 449 0.98 25.78 2.96
N ASP A 450 2.05 25.70 2.17
CA ASP A 450 2.86 26.87 1.79
C ASP A 450 2.04 27.93 1.01
N SER A 451 1.10 27.48 0.17
CA SER A 451 0.23 28.37 -0.61
C SER A 451 -0.82 29.11 0.24
N ALA A 452 -1.20 28.54 1.38
CA ALA A 452 -2.25 29.10 2.25
C ALA A 452 -1.77 30.35 3.04
N ASP A 453 -0.46 30.47 3.27
CA ASP A 453 0.14 31.61 3.97
C ASP A 453 0.33 32.84 3.05
N GLU A 454 0.45 32.65 1.73
CA GLU A 454 0.58 33.78 0.77
C GLU A 454 -0.76 34.47 0.44
N GLU A 455 -1.91 33.80 0.57
CA GLU A 455 -3.22 34.33 0.14
C GLU A 455 -3.90 35.30 1.12
N ASN A 456 -3.31 35.60 2.29
CA ASN A 456 -3.87 36.58 3.23
C ASN A 456 -3.62 38.06 2.86
N GLY A 457 -3.30 38.31 1.58
CA GLY A 457 -3.05 39.63 1.01
C GLY A 457 -4.02 40.11 -0.07
N ALA A 458 -5.11 39.42 -0.43
CA ALA A 458 -6.16 40.00 -1.28
C ALA A 458 -7.44 39.16 -1.29
N ALA A 459 -8.57 39.76 -0.91
CA ALA A 459 -9.89 39.17 -1.14
C ALA A 459 -10.22 39.15 -2.65
N PRO A 460 -10.80 38.06 -3.20
CA PRO A 460 -11.38 38.12 -4.54
C PRO A 460 -12.79 38.71 -4.44
N LEU A 461 -12.95 39.96 -4.87
CA LEU A 461 -14.27 40.54 -5.14
C LEU A 461 -14.64 40.30 -6.61
N ALA A 462 -15.87 39.84 -6.77
CA ALA A 462 -16.52 39.46 -8.02
C ALA A 462 -16.85 40.65 -8.95
N CYS A 463 -17.25 40.27 -10.18
CA CYS A 463 -18.16 40.98 -11.08
C CYS A 463 -17.54 42.09 -11.95
N GLU A 464 -17.07 41.72 -13.15
CA GLU A 464 -16.98 42.64 -14.28
C GLU A 464 -18.33 42.74 -14.98
N ALA A 465 -19.06 43.82 -14.71
CA ALA A 465 -20.00 44.40 -15.66
C ALA A 465 -20.20 45.89 -15.34
N GLU A 466 -19.85 46.72 -16.32
CA GLU A 466 -20.28 48.11 -16.51
C GLU A 466 -19.76 49.18 -15.53
N ALA A 467 -18.77 49.97 -15.97
CA ALA A 467 -19.01 51.37 -16.37
C ALA A 467 -17.69 52.10 -16.65
N SER A 468 -17.49 52.42 -17.93
CA SER A 468 -16.58 53.46 -18.41
C SER A 468 -17.18 54.84 -18.11
N ALA A 469 -16.53 55.67 -17.28
CA ALA A 469 -16.57 57.13 -17.42
C ALA A 469 -15.63 57.85 -16.43
N MET A 470 -15.00 58.92 -16.94
CA MET A 470 -14.33 60.04 -16.26
C MET A 470 -12.86 59.85 -15.85
N ARG A 471 -12.01 60.32 -16.78
CA ARG A 471 -10.71 60.94 -16.52
C ARG A 471 -10.90 62.39 -16.06
N ASP A 472 -9.81 62.90 -15.47
CA ASP A 472 -9.45 64.29 -15.13
C ASP A 472 -9.95 64.78 -13.76
N ASP A 473 -9.05 65.02 -12.80
CA ASP A 473 -8.37 66.33 -12.66
C ASP A 473 -7.30 66.33 -11.53
N MET A 474 -6.19 67.06 -11.77
CA MET A 474 -5.19 67.70 -10.87
C MET A 474 -4.74 67.00 -9.56
N GLY A 475 -3.45 66.88 -9.20
CA GLY A 475 -2.29 67.72 -9.48
C GLY A 475 -1.62 68.17 -8.16
N GLY A 476 -0.54 67.48 -7.77
CA GLY A 476 0.53 67.98 -6.89
C GLY A 476 0.41 67.74 -5.38
N VAL A 477 1.39 67.04 -4.78
CA VAL A 477 2.42 67.55 -3.83
C VAL A 477 3.40 66.41 -3.51
N PHE A 478 4.70 66.73 -3.59
CA PHE A 478 5.86 65.89 -3.27
C PHE A 478 6.06 65.71 -1.74
N ASP A 479 6.97 64.80 -1.38
CA ASP A 479 7.54 64.52 -0.05
C ASP A 479 6.75 63.63 0.91
N GLN A 480 7.06 62.33 0.88
CA GLN A 480 7.74 61.62 1.99
C GLN A 480 7.94 60.15 1.61
N VAL A 481 9.13 59.83 1.06
CA VAL A 481 9.65 58.47 0.95
C VAL A 481 10.98 58.48 1.69
N ASP A 482 10.94 58.25 3.00
CA ASP A 482 12.12 57.88 3.81
C ASP A 482 11.68 57.60 5.26
N SER A 483 11.08 56.43 5.48
CA SER A 483 11.10 55.76 6.80
C SER A 483 10.60 54.33 6.70
N MET A 484 11.25 53.47 5.91
CA MET A 484 11.08 52.00 6.03
C MET A 484 12.20 51.22 5.32
N GLN A 485 13.44 51.69 5.41
CA GLN A 485 14.64 50.92 5.03
C GLN A 485 15.79 51.23 5.99
N ALA A 486 15.65 50.85 7.25
CA ALA A 486 16.75 50.85 8.22
C ALA A 486 16.44 49.93 9.40
N ALA A 487 16.29 48.62 9.16
CA ALA A 487 16.36 47.60 10.21
C ALA A 487 16.48 46.18 9.63
N ARG A 488 17.38 45.93 8.67
CA ARG A 488 17.87 44.56 8.36
C ARG A 488 19.31 44.62 7.85
N SER A 489 20.22 45.05 8.73
CA SER A 489 21.62 44.64 8.67
C SER A 489 21.91 44.02 10.03
N MET A 490 21.58 42.74 10.19
CA MET A 490 22.16 41.94 11.26
C MET A 490 23.29 41.16 10.62
N ASP A 491 24.49 41.43 11.12
CA ASP A 491 25.69 40.66 10.89
C ASP A 491 25.37 39.16 11.01
N ALA A 492 25.83 38.38 10.03
CA ALA A 492 25.76 36.93 10.08
C ALA A 492 26.53 36.46 11.33
N ASP A 493 25.80 35.95 12.32
CA ASP A 493 26.37 35.24 13.45
C ASP A 493 27.01 33.94 12.92
N PRO A 494 28.35 33.76 13.03
CA PRO A 494 29.01 32.54 12.58
C PRO A 494 28.70 31.32 13.48
N SER A 495 27.86 31.49 14.51
CA SER A 495 27.41 30.43 15.41
C SER A 495 25.99 29.93 15.16
N ALA A 496 25.31 30.37 14.10
CA ALA A 496 24.02 29.82 13.71
C ALA A 496 24.15 28.33 13.35
N GLU A 497 23.59 27.46 14.19
CA GLU A 497 23.48 26.03 13.92
C GLU A 497 22.77 25.79 12.57
N PRO A 498 23.14 24.75 11.80
CA PRO A 498 22.48 24.44 10.54
C PRO A 498 20.98 24.25 10.78
N PRO A 499 20.10 24.55 9.80
CA PRO A 499 18.67 24.34 9.97
C PRO A 499 18.42 22.89 10.42
N SER A 500 17.93 22.79 11.65
CA SER A 500 17.52 21.57 12.32
C SER A 500 16.02 21.63 12.45
N PHE A 501 15.31 20.56 12.12
CA PHE A 501 13.88 20.48 12.37
C PHE A 501 13.56 20.65 13.86
N ALA A 502 12.38 21.19 14.17
CA ALA A 502 11.90 21.21 15.53
C ALA A 502 11.61 19.77 15.99
N ARG A 503 12.07 19.42 17.18
CA ARG A 503 11.80 18.10 17.78
C ARG A 503 10.46 18.15 18.53
N PRO A 504 9.65 17.07 18.54
CA PRO A 504 9.93 15.74 17.99
C PRO A 504 9.70 15.62 16.48
N LEU A 505 10.42 14.69 15.84
CA LEU A 505 10.10 14.16 14.51
C LEU A 505 9.23 12.91 14.64
N ILE A 506 8.04 12.94 14.07
CA ILE A 506 7.08 11.83 14.17
C ILE A 506 6.75 11.34 12.78
N LEU A 507 7.01 10.05 12.53
CA LEU A 507 6.52 9.35 11.34
C LEU A 507 5.11 8.81 11.64
N ALA A 508 4.13 9.20 10.85
CA ALA A 508 2.77 8.70 10.93
C ALA A 508 2.46 7.75 9.77
N ILE A 509 1.65 6.72 10.02
CA ILE A 509 1.25 5.71 9.04
C ILE A 509 -0.28 5.59 9.03
N GLU A 510 -0.86 5.67 7.83
CA GLU A 510 -2.30 5.49 7.58
C GLU A 510 -2.52 4.33 6.60
N SER A 511 -3.35 3.36 7.01
CA SER A 511 -3.67 2.16 6.23
C SER A 511 -5.05 1.57 6.61
N SER A 512 -6.02 2.42 6.92
CA SER A 512 -7.34 2.00 7.40
C SER A 512 -8.25 1.43 6.32
N CYS A 513 -8.08 1.86 5.06
CA CYS A 513 -8.95 1.48 3.94
C CYS A 513 -8.16 1.09 2.68
N ASP A 514 -8.03 1.99 1.71
CA ASP A 514 -7.45 1.71 0.38
C ASP A 514 -6.34 2.70 -0.04
N GLU A 515 -5.91 3.56 0.88
CA GLU A 515 -4.68 4.35 0.80
C GLU A 515 -3.61 3.81 1.75
N THR A 516 -2.39 3.62 1.25
CA THR A 516 -1.21 3.42 2.09
C THR A 516 -0.46 4.74 2.15
N ALA A 517 -0.40 5.37 3.31
CA ALA A 517 0.23 6.67 3.45
C ALA A 517 1.23 6.74 4.60
N ALA A 518 2.24 7.59 4.44
CA ALA A 518 3.18 7.96 5.48
C ALA A 518 3.53 9.45 5.43
N SER A 519 3.69 10.07 6.59
CA SER A 519 4.03 11.49 6.71
C SER A 519 4.98 11.72 7.87
N ILE A 520 5.88 12.71 7.73
CA ILE A 520 6.76 13.15 8.81
C ILE A 520 6.38 14.57 9.20
N ILE A 521 6.11 14.77 10.49
CA ILE A 521 5.86 16.09 11.10
C ILE A 521 6.92 16.41 12.14
N ASP A 522 7.24 17.70 12.28
CA ASP A 522 8.16 18.22 13.28
C ASP A 522 7.43 18.79 14.52
N GLY A 523 8.19 19.23 15.54
CA GLY A 523 7.63 19.70 16.80
C GLY A 523 6.81 21.00 16.71
N ASP A 524 7.11 21.83 15.71
CA ASP A 524 6.41 23.09 15.47
C ASP A 524 5.12 22.89 14.65
N GLY A 525 4.87 21.67 14.18
CA GLY A 525 3.69 21.30 13.40
C GLY A 525 3.91 21.42 11.89
N VAL A 526 5.16 21.51 11.43
CA VAL A 526 5.48 21.56 10.00
C VAL A 526 5.46 20.13 9.43
N ILE A 527 4.65 19.90 8.41
CA ILE A 527 4.65 18.66 7.64
C ILE A 527 5.88 18.69 6.71
N LEU A 528 6.85 17.82 6.98
CA LEU A 528 8.11 17.75 6.24
C LEU A 528 8.02 16.89 4.98
N SER A 529 7.11 15.92 5.00
CA SER A 529 6.73 15.09 3.86
C SER A 529 5.35 14.46 4.07
N ASP A 530 4.63 14.17 2.99
CA ASP A 530 3.40 13.38 2.99
C ASP A 530 3.32 12.56 1.69
N VAL A 531 3.31 11.23 1.83
CA VAL A 531 3.35 10.29 0.70
C VAL A 531 2.13 9.40 0.77
N VAL A 532 1.37 9.31 -0.32
CA VAL A 532 0.15 8.49 -0.42
C VAL A 532 0.20 7.60 -1.65
N ALA A 533 0.16 6.29 -1.46
CA ALA A 533 -0.06 5.29 -2.50
C ALA A 533 -1.54 4.87 -2.51
N SER A 534 -2.25 5.16 -3.61
CA SER A 534 -3.69 4.91 -3.73
C SER A 534 -4.01 3.61 -4.48
N GLN A 535 -4.96 2.83 -3.95
CA GLN A 535 -5.43 1.58 -4.55
C GLN A 535 -6.69 1.75 -5.42
N ILE A 536 -7.14 2.99 -5.67
CA ILE A 536 -8.41 3.26 -6.38
C ILE A 536 -8.53 2.48 -7.68
N ASP A 537 -7.46 2.44 -8.49
CA ASP A 537 -7.43 1.74 -9.78
C ASP A 537 -7.63 0.21 -9.63
N PHE A 538 -7.21 -0.36 -8.50
CA PHE A 538 -7.44 -1.78 -8.20
C PHE A 538 -8.89 -2.07 -7.88
N HIS A 539 -9.53 -1.17 -7.12
CA HIS A 539 -10.89 -1.34 -6.62
C HIS A 539 -11.96 -0.90 -7.61
N ALA A 540 -11.62 -0.02 -8.56
CA ALA A 540 -12.53 0.47 -9.60
C ALA A 540 -13.21 -0.67 -10.36
N ARG A 541 -12.48 -1.74 -10.70
CA ARG A 541 -13.00 -2.92 -11.40
C ARG A 541 -14.07 -3.70 -10.62
N PHE A 542 -14.10 -3.55 -9.29
CA PHE A 542 -15.08 -4.21 -8.41
C PHE A 542 -16.26 -3.29 -8.05
N GLY A 543 -16.14 -2.00 -8.39
CA GLY A 543 -17.10 -0.95 -8.05
C GLY A 543 -17.17 -0.69 -6.55
N GLY A 544 -16.04 -0.80 -5.85
CA GLY A 544 -15.88 -0.60 -4.41
C GLY A 544 -14.67 -1.37 -3.85
N VAL A 545 -14.23 -0.99 -2.63
CA VAL A 545 -13.06 -1.57 -1.98
C VAL A 545 -13.27 -3.05 -1.65
N VAL A 546 -12.33 -3.90 -2.06
CA VAL A 546 -12.26 -5.32 -1.70
C VAL A 546 -11.25 -5.49 -0.55
N PRO A 547 -11.70 -5.83 0.69
CA PRO A 547 -10.84 -5.76 1.87
C PRO A 547 -9.55 -6.60 1.80
N GLU A 548 -9.63 -7.77 1.17
CA GLU A 548 -8.46 -8.62 1.01
C GLU A 548 -7.42 -8.00 0.09
N ILE A 549 -7.85 -7.50 -1.08
CA ILE A 549 -6.96 -6.85 -2.05
C ILE A 549 -6.30 -5.64 -1.38
N ALA A 550 -7.07 -4.88 -0.61
CA ALA A 550 -6.54 -3.74 0.11
C ALA A 550 -5.44 -4.12 1.09
N SER A 551 -5.70 -5.15 1.90
CA SER A 551 -4.72 -5.70 2.85
C SER A 551 -3.41 -6.15 2.16
N ARG A 552 -3.50 -6.76 0.97
CA ARG A 552 -2.31 -7.17 0.20
C ARG A 552 -1.53 -5.97 -0.31
N LYS A 553 -2.22 -4.99 -0.87
CA LYS A 553 -1.58 -3.79 -1.41
C LYS A 553 -0.88 -2.97 -0.33
N HIS A 554 -1.41 -2.90 0.90
CA HIS A 554 -0.66 -2.31 2.01
C HIS A 554 0.64 -3.06 2.30
N ILE A 555 0.65 -4.40 2.34
CA ILE A 555 1.87 -5.19 2.59
C ILE A 555 2.93 -4.96 1.51
N GLU A 556 2.49 -4.88 0.26
CA GLU A 556 3.37 -4.67 -0.89
C GLU A 556 3.98 -3.26 -0.87
N ALA A 557 3.29 -2.27 -0.28
CA ALA A 557 3.68 -0.88 -0.41
C ALA A 557 4.21 -0.17 0.82
N ILE A 558 3.88 -0.62 2.01
CA ILE A 558 4.16 0.12 3.25
C ILE A 558 5.64 0.48 3.42
N CYS A 559 6.57 -0.40 3.05
CA CYS A 559 8.01 -0.10 3.07
C CYS A 559 8.36 1.04 2.11
N GLY A 560 7.97 0.92 0.83
CA GLY A 560 8.33 1.91 -0.19
C GLY A 560 7.71 3.29 0.06
N VAL A 561 6.49 3.32 0.61
CA VAL A 561 5.85 4.57 1.06
C VAL A 561 6.64 5.22 2.21
N CYS A 562 7.07 4.44 3.21
CA CYS A 562 7.87 4.99 4.32
C CYS A 562 9.27 5.42 3.87
N ASP A 563 9.92 4.66 2.98
CA ASP A 563 11.24 4.99 2.44
C ASP A 563 11.19 6.30 1.64
N GLU A 564 10.21 6.46 0.74
CA GLU A 564 10.02 7.72 0.01
C GLU A 564 9.68 8.88 0.96
N CYS A 565 8.91 8.63 2.02
CA CYS A 565 8.56 9.64 3.01
C CYS A 565 9.80 10.17 3.76
N LEU A 566 10.73 9.28 4.16
CA LEU A 566 12.02 9.65 4.76
C LEU A 566 12.92 10.40 3.77
N ASP A 567 12.98 9.93 2.52
CA ASP A 567 13.76 10.58 1.45
C ASP A 567 13.20 11.96 1.12
N ALA A 568 11.88 12.13 1.05
CA ALA A 568 11.21 13.40 0.84
C ALA A 568 11.52 14.41 1.95
N ALA A 569 11.35 14.02 3.22
CA ALA A 569 11.71 14.87 4.35
C ALA A 569 13.20 15.26 4.33
N SER A 570 14.07 14.34 3.91
CA SER A 570 15.50 14.62 3.75
C SER A 570 15.78 15.68 2.67
N ARG A 571 15.01 15.71 1.58
CA ARG A 571 15.15 16.73 0.54
C ARG A 571 14.73 18.11 1.04
N SER A 572 13.67 18.18 1.86
CA SER A 572 13.22 19.43 2.50
C SER A 572 14.34 20.08 3.35
N LEU A 573 15.21 19.30 4.00
CA LEU A 573 16.42 19.82 4.69
C LEU A 573 17.42 20.49 3.74
N VAL A 574 17.66 19.87 2.58
CA VAL A 574 18.68 20.34 1.64
C VAL A 574 18.24 21.65 0.97
N ILE A 575 16.94 21.80 0.69
CA ILE A 575 16.37 23.04 0.17
C ILE A 575 16.49 24.15 1.21
N ALA A 576 16.15 23.89 2.47
CA ALA A 576 16.32 24.86 3.57
C ALA A 576 17.78 25.31 3.74
N ARG A 577 18.76 24.41 3.55
CA ARG A 577 20.20 24.74 3.61
C ARG A 577 20.71 25.53 2.40
N SER A 578 20.20 25.26 1.20
CA SER A 578 20.67 25.90 -0.03
C SER A 578 20.10 27.31 -0.26
N GLY A 579 18.91 27.60 0.28
CA GLY A 579 18.33 28.96 0.27
C GLY A 579 19.15 30.01 1.03
N LEU A 580 19.94 29.61 2.03
CA LEU A 580 20.88 30.49 2.74
C LEU A 580 22.24 30.67 2.04
N ALA A 581 22.59 29.79 1.10
CA ALA A 581 23.89 29.82 0.42
C ALA A 581 23.90 30.68 -0.86
N ALA A 582 22.75 31.20 -1.30
CA ALA A 582 22.62 32.04 -2.50
C ALA A 582 23.22 33.46 -2.38
N GLY A 583 24.07 33.70 -1.39
CA GLY A 583 24.78 34.97 -1.15
C GLY A 583 26.31 34.91 -1.30
N ALA A 584 26.90 33.78 -1.71
CA ALA A 584 28.37 33.67 -1.86
C ALA A 584 28.77 33.17 -3.26
N GLU A 585 29.76 33.86 -3.82
CA GLU A 585 30.15 33.91 -5.24
C GLU A 585 30.55 32.60 -5.91
N SER A 586 30.40 32.63 -7.24
CA SER A 586 30.88 31.68 -8.24
C SER A 586 32.40 31.45 -8.18
N VAL A 587 32.82 30.19 -8.08
CA VAL A 587 34.17 29.75 -8.49
C VAL A 587 34.07 28.46 -9.30
N ALA A 588 34.91 28.41 -10.33
CA ALA A 588 34.88 27.55 -11.50
C ALA A 588 34.78 26.04 -11.26
N ALA A 589 34.09 25.38 -12.20
CA ALA A 589 33.97 23.94 -12.33
C ALA A 589 35.31 23.30 -12.72
N ASP A 590 35.81 22.41 -11.86
CA ASP A 590 36.80 21.38 -12.20
C ASP A 590 36.07 20.03 -12.30
N GLU A 591 36.42 19.23 -13.31
CA GLU A 591 35.78 17.94 -13.59
C GLU A 591 35.87 16.95 -12.41
N PRO A 592 34.81 16.19 -12.09
CA PRO A 592 34.84 15.25 -10.98
C PRO A 592 35.67 14.00 -11.30
N ASN A 593 36.71 13.78 -10.51
CA ASN A 593 37.51 12.56 -10.47
C ASN A 593 36.66 11.38 -9.91
N PRO A 594 36.48 10.26 -10.65
CA PRO A 594 35.64 9.14 -10.24
C PRO A 594 36.17 8.31 -9.06
N ALA A 595 37.38 8.58 -8.56
CA ALA A 595 37.97 7.85 -7.43
C ALA A 595 37.62 8.41 -6.04
N THR A 596 37.03 9.61 -5.94
CA THR A 596 36.66 10.26 -4.66
C THR A 596 35.15 10.31 -4.40
N ALA A 597 34.32 9.78 -5.31
CA ALA A 597 32.85 9.77 -5.20
C ALA A 597 32.26 8.80 -4.14
N ARG A 598 33.09 8.19 -3.29
CA ARG A 598 32.65 7.26 -2.23
C ARG A 598 32.54 7.88 -0.83
N SER A 599 32.70 9.20 -0.68
CA SER A 599 32.73 9.87 0.62
C SER A 599 31.73 11.03 0.79
N SER A 600 30.75 11.19 -0.10
CA SER A 600 29.72 12.23 0.05
C SER A 600 28.33 11.73 -0.36
N ARG A 601 27.80 10.73 0.35
CA ARG A 601 26.34 10.67 0.53
C ARG A 601 25.99 11.81 1.47
N ALA A 602 25.28 12.82 0.99
CA ALA A 602 24.66 13.80 1.87
C ALA A 602 23.79 13.04 2.90
N ALA A 603 23.88 13.42 4.17
CA ALA A 603 23.18 12.76 5.29
C ALA A 603 21.65 12.80 5.09
N GLY A 604 21.05 11.64 4.80
CA GLY A 604 19.59 11.45 4.79
C GLY A 604 19.05 11.18 6.19
N LEU A 605 17.74 11.35 6.37
CA LEU A 605 17.01 11.03 7.58
C LEU A 605 16.83 9.51 7.69
N HIS A 606 17.25 8.94 8.81
CA HIS A 606 17.14 7.51 9.09
C HIS A 606 16.05 7.22 10.12
N TRP A 607 15.59 5.97 10.19
CA TRP A 607 14.59 5.53 11.19
C TRP A 607 14.99 5.87 12.64
N ARG A 608 16.29 5.75 12.94
CA ARG A 608 16.87 6.09 14.26
C ARG A 608 16.74 7.56 14.62
N ASP A 609 16.61 8.44 13.63
CA ASP A 609 16.51 9.88 13.80
C ASP A 609 15.09 10.33 14.15
N LEU A 610 14.09 9.46 14.06
CA LEU A 610 12.72 9.74 14.49
C LEU A 610 12.62 9.76 16.02
N ASP A 611 11.60 10.42 16.57
CA ASP A 611 11.31 10.46 18.01
C ASP A 611 10.10 9.61 18.40
N ALA A 612 9.19 9.32 17.47
CA ALA A 612 8.07 8.40 17.65
C ALA A 612 7.52 7.89 16.30
N ILE A 613 6.75 6.81 16.37
CA ILE A 613 5.98 6.30 15.23
C ILE A 613 4.50 6.31 15.61
N ALA A 614 3.68 7.04 14.84
CA ALA A 614 2.24 7.08 14.98
C ALA A 614 1.57 6.19 13.92
N VAL A 615 0.45 5.55 14.28
CA VAL A 615 -0.26 4.67 13.36
C VAL A 615 -1.76 4.68 13.61
N THR A 616 -2.53 4.63 12.52
CA THR A 616 -3.97 4.43 12.58
C THR A 616 -4.30 3.01 13.05
N TYR A 617 -4.96 2.89 14.21
CA TYR A 617 -5.36 1.57 14.76
C TYR A 617 -6.86 1.28 14.61
N ALA A 618 -7.69 2.31 14.42
CA ALA A 618 -9.14 2.23 14.32
C ALA A 618 -9.77 3.56 13.89
N PRO A 619 -11.05 3.58 13.45
CA PRO A 619 -11.75 2.46 12.82
C PRO A 619 -11.20 2.18 11.41
N GLY A 620 -11.61 1.06 10.80
CA GLY A 620 -11.17 0.70 9.45
C GLY A 620 -11.34 -0.78 9.13
N LEU A 621 -10.88 -1.18 7.95
CA LEU A 621 -10.85 -2.57 7.53
C LEU A 621 -9.81 -3.33 8.35
N VAL A 622 -10.23 -4.31 9.15
CA VAL A 622 -9.34 -5.07 10.06
C VAL A 622 -8.09 -5.60 9.34
N GLY A 623 -8.26 -6.18 8.14
CA GLY A 623 -7.14 -6.70 7.38
C GLY A 623 -6.12 -5.63 6.97
N ALA A 624 -6.58 -4.41 6.67
CA ALA A 624 -5.74 -3.27 6.30
C ALA A 624 -5.06 -2.66 7.53
N LEU A 625 -5.83 -2.41 8.60
CA LEU A 625 -5.31 -1.91 9.88
C LEU A 625 -4.23 -2.80 10.47
N VAL A 626 -4.39 -4.13 10.39
CA VAL A 626 -3.38 -5.09 10.91
C VAL A 626 -2.03 -4.88 10.25
N VAL A 627 -2.00 -4.56 8.95
CA VAL A 627 -0.74 -4.31 8.23
C VAL A 627 -0.03 -3.09 8.78
N GLY A 628 -0.74 -1.95 8.87
CA GLY A 628 -0.18 -0.71 9.40
C GLY A 628 0.30 -0.87 10.84
N VAL A 629 -0.55 -1.39 11.73
CA VAL A 629 -0.20 -1.56 13.16
C VAL A 629 0.96 -2.54 13.36
N ALA A 630 0.95 -3.69 12.69
CA ALA A 630 2.04 -4.66 12.82
C ALA A 630 3.37 -4.09 12.28
N PHE A 631 3.35 -3.37 11.16
CA PHE A 631 4.53 -2.70 10.62
C PHE A 631 5.03 -1.59 11.55
N ALA A 632 4.15 -0.69 12.00
CA ALA A 632 4.49 0.41 12.90
C ALA A 632 5.07 -0.10 14.22
N LYS A 633 4.52 -1.17 14.79
CA LYS A 633 5.07 -1.86 15.95
C LYS A 633 6.48 -2.40 15.70
N GLY A 634 6.68 -3.11 14.58
CA GLY A 634 7.99 -3.62 14.20
C GLY A 634 9.01 -2.50 14.06
N ALA A 635 8.63 -1.39 13.42
CA ALA A 635 9.48 -0.23 13.24
C ALA A 635 9.78 0.49 14.57
N ALA A 636 8.78 0.67 15.44
CA ALA A 636 8.95 1.24 16.78
C ALA A 636 9.90 0.40 17.63
N TRP A 637 9.71 -0.93 17.60
CA TRP A 637 10.58 -1.88 18.28
C TRP A 637 12.02 -1.84 17.75
N GLY A 638 12.19 -1.85 16.42
CA GLY A 638 13.51 -1.84 15.77
C GLY A 638 14.27 -0.53 15.96
N ALA A 639 13.58 0.62 15.91
CA ALA A 639 14.17 1.94 16.11
C ALA A 639 14.32 2.33 17.58
N ASP A 640 13.76 1.55 18.51
CA ASP A 640 13.67 1.84 19.94
C ASP A 640 12.94 3.16 20.22
N LYS A 641 11.78 3.33 19.57
CA LYS A 641 10.95 4.54 19.65
C LYS A 641 9.56 4.22 20.19
N PRO A 642 8.92 5.16 20.91
CA PRO A 642 7.55 4.98 21.35
C PRO A 642 6.58 4.87 20.16
N LEU A 643 5.58 4.02 20.33
CA LEU A 643 4.44 3.86 19.43
C LEU A 643 3.29 4.77 19.88
N ILE A 644 2.59 5.40 18.93
CA ILE A 644 1.40 6.22 19.20
C ILE A 644 0.24 5.65 18.40
N ALA A 645 -0.81 5.21 19.10
CA ALA A 645 -2.07 4.84 18.46
C ALA A 645 -2.87 6.11 18.12
N VAL A 646 -3.45 6.14 16.92
CA VAL A 646 -4.29 7.24 16.43
C VAL A 646 -5.62 6.70 15.90
N ASN A 647 -6.71 7.35 16.29
CA ASN A 647 -8.03 7.13 15.74
C ASN A 647 -8.16 7.90 14.41
N HIS A 648 -8.49 7.18 13.35
CA HIS A 648 -8.66 7.70 12.00
C HIS A 648 -9.62 8.90 11.92
N LEU A 649 -10.74 8.83 12.65
CA LEU A 649 -11.73 9.90 12.66
C LEU A 649 -11.22 11.15 13.37
N GLU A 650 -10.39 10.97 14.40
CA GLU A 650 -9.69 12.09 15.05
C GLU A 650 -8.71 12.75 14.07
N GLY A 651 -8.01 11.97 13.24
CA GLY A 651 -7.21 12.48 12.13
C GLY A 651 -8.02 13.45 11.26
N HIS A 652 -9.20 13.04 10.80
CA HIS A 652 -10.07 13.91 9.99
C HIS A 652 -10.56 15.18 10.71
N LEU A 653 -10.60 15.20 12.05
CA LEU A 653 -10.80 16.45 12.80
C LEU A 653 -9.57 17.36 12.68
N TYR A 654 -8.38 16.79 12.90
CA TYR A 654 -7.08 17.48 12.87
C TYR A 654 -6.63 17.91 11.48
N ALA A 655 -7.17 17.33 10.40
CA ALA A 655 -6.89 17.76 9.03
C ALA A 655 -7.16 19.27 8.81
N ASN A 656 -8.02 19.87 9.62
CA ASN A 656 -8.26 21.31 9.60
C ASN A 656 -7.07 22.14 10.10
N ARG A 657 -6.22 21.59 10.98
CA ARG A 657 -5.00 22.27 11.48
C ARG A 657 -3.94 22.46 10.41
N ILE A 658 -3.93 21.58 9.41
CA ILE A 658 -3.10 21.72 8.20
C ILE A 658 -3.51 22.99 7.43
N ALA A 659 -4.81 23.27 7.34
CA ALA A 659 -5.29 24.51 6.70
C ALA A 659 -5.00 25.73 7.56
N ARG A 660 -5.22 25.62 8.89
CA ARG A 660 -4.99 26.70 9.85
C ARG A 660 -4.57 26.17 11.21
N SER A 661 -3.35 26.46 11.61
CA SER A 661 -2.79 26.05 12.89
C SER A 661 -3.42 26.77 14.10
N ASP A 662 -4.14 27.88 13.89
CA ASP A 662 -4.74 28.71 14.95
C ASP A 662 -6.11 28.23 15.46
N ILE A 663 -6.67 27.16 14.87
CA ILE A 663 -8.00 26.63 15.24
C ILE A 663 -7.96 26.11 16.68
N LYS A 664 -8.99 26.47 17.47
CA LYS A 664 -9.13 26.04 18.86
C LYS A 664 -10.56 25.60 19.16
N PRO A 665 -10.75 24.50 19.92
CA PRO A 665 -12.04 24.17 20.52
C PRO A 665 -12.57 25.32 21.42
N PRO A 666 -13.89 25.43 21.65
CA PRO A 666 -14.94 24.52 21.19
C PRO A 666 -15.38 24.78 19.74
N MET A 667 -15.57 23.70 18.99
CA MET A 667 -15.98 23.74 17.57
C MET A 667 -16.97 22.61 17.26
N VAL A 668 -17.78 22.79 16.21
CA VAL A 668 -18.54 21.68 15.62
C VAL A 668 -17.88 21.26 14.32
N VAL A 669 -17.66 19.96 14.14
CA VAL A 669 -17.08 19.41 12.92
C VAL A 669 -18.11 18.54 12.20
N SER A 670 -18.32 18.79 10.92
CA SER A 670 -19.04 17.86 10.04
C SER A 670 -18.02 16.93 9.39
N LEU A 671 -17.99 15.68 9.84
CA LEU A 671 -17.13 14.65 9.29
C LEU A 671 -17.93 13.81 8.30
N VAL A 672 -17.56 13.88 7.01
CA VAL A 672 -18.27 13.27 5.90
C VAL A 672 -17.28 12.58 4.97
N SER A 673 -17.15 11.25 5.10
CA SER A 673 -16.24 10.41 4.33
C SER A 673 -16.98 9.29 3.57
N GLY A 674 -16.22 8.36 2.98
CA GLY A 674 -16.74 7.15 2.35
C GLY A 674 -17.59 6.32 3.31
N GLY A 675 -17.06 6.04 4.51
CA GLY A 675 -17.70 5.18 5.51
C GLY A 675 -18.36 5.90 6.69
N HIS A 676 -18.22 7.22 6.81
CA HIS A 676 -18.71 7.97 7.97
C HIS A 676 -19.47 9.24 7.59
N THR A 677 -20.58 9.50 8.28
CA THR A 677 -21.28 10.79 8.26
C THR A 677 -21.67 11.14 9.68
N MET A 678 -21.10 12.19 10.24
CA MET A 678 -21.39 12.62 11.61
C MET A 678 -21.19 14.12 11.84
N LEU A 679 -21.83 14.61 12.90
CA LEU A 679 -21.60 15.92 13.51
C LEU A 679 -20.98 15.68 14.88
N VAL A 680 -19.80 16.26 15.09
CA VAL A 680 -19.02 16.09 16.31
C VAL A 680 -18.82 17.44 16.96
N HIS A 681 -19.17 17.55 18.24
CA HIS A 681 -18.81 18.68 19.07
C HIS A 681 -17.44 18.38 19.70
N VAL A 682 -16.43 19.11 19.25
CA VAL A 682 -15.09 19.06 19.82
C VAL A 682 -15.07 20.09 20.93
N ARG A 683 -15.18 19.64 22.18
CA ARG A 683 -15.19 20.52 23.36
C ARG A 683 -13.78 20.97 23.70
N ASP A 684 -12.84 20.02 23.62
CA ASP A 684 -11.40 20.21 23.71
C ASP A 684 -10.71 19.13 22.84
N TRP A 685 -9.42 19.26 22.58
CA TRP A 685 -8.66 18.22 21.89
C TRP A 685 -8.60 16.97 22.78
N GLY A 686 -9.17 15.86 22.27
CA GLY A 686 -9.37 14.62 23.02
C GLY A 686 -10.67 14.53 23.83
N ASP A 687 -11.55 15.54 23.76
CA ASP A 687 -12.90 15.54 24.35
C ASP A 687 -13.95 15.77 23.25
N TYR A 688 -14.53 14.67 22.77
CA TYR A 688 -15.42 14.62 21.61
C TYR A 688 -16.81 14.11 22.00
N GLU A 689 -17.84 14.78 21.48
CA GLU A 689 -19.23 14.36 21.61
C GLU A 689 -19.86 14.23 20.23
N THR A 690 -20.25 13.02 19.85
CA THR A 690 -21.01 12.78 18.63
C THR A 690 -22.45 13.24 18.82
N LEU A 691 -22.79 14.39 18.22
CA LEU A 691 -24.14 14.97 18.27
C LEU A 691 -25.14 14.18 17.40
N GLY A 692 -24.65 13.62 16.30
CA GLY A 692 -25.46 12.79 15.41
C GLY A 692 -24.62 12.10 14.34
N SER A 693 -24.94 10.84 14.05
CA SER A 693 -24.31 10.02 13.02
C SER A 693 -25.34 9.48 12.03
N THR A 694 -24.89 8.97 10.88
CA THR A 694 -25.78 8.17 10.03
C THR A 694 -26.27 6.91 10.76
N ILE A 695 -27.52 6.53 10.51
CA ILE A 695 -28.11 5.27 10.98
C ILE A 695 -28.10 4.18 9.89
N ASP A 696 -27.69 4.54 8.67
CA ASP A 696 -27.64 3.65 7.52
C ASP A 696 -26.40 3.91 6.63
N ASP A 697 -26.57 4.28 5.35
CA ASP A 697 -25.48 4.56 4.42
C ASP A 697 -24.77 5.88 4.82
N ALA A 698 -23.44 5.90 4.75
CA ALA A 698 -22.69 7.15 4.79
C ALA A 698 -22.88 7.96 3.50
N VAL A 699 -22.49 9.23 3.50
CA VAL A 699 -22.65 10.08 2.31
C VAL A 699 -21.78 9.56 1.18
N GLY A 700 -20.49 9.32 1.39
CA GLY A 700 -19.61 8.83 0.33
C GLY A 700 -20.10 7.50 -0.24
N GLU A 701 -20.50 6.55 0.62
CA GLU A 701 -21.15 5.30 0.21
C GLU A 701 -22.43 5.52 -0.62
N ALA A 702 -23.27 6.50 -0.28
CA ALA A 702 -24.45 6.83 -1.06
C ALA A 702 -24.08 7.37 -2.45
N PHE A 703 -23.04 8.21 -2.56
CA PHE A 703 -22.50 8.68 -3.84
C PHE A 703 -21.98 7.51 -4.70
N ASP A 704 -21.22 6.58 -4.10
CA ASP A 704 -20.69 5.40 -4.80
C ASP A 704 -21.81 4.48 -5.30
N LYS A 705 -22.83 4.23 -4.46
CA LYS A 705 -23.99 3.42 -4.85
C LYS A 705 -24.81 4.06 -5.96
N VAL A 706 -24.97 5.39 -5.95
CA VAL A 706 -25.68 6.13 -7.01
C VAL A 706 -24.87 6.13 -8.30
N ALA A 707 -23.56 6.35 -8.24
CA ALA A 707 -22.67 6.25 -9.40
C ALA A 707 -22.75 4.85 -10.03
N LYS A 708 -22.70 3.80 -9.21
CA LYS A 708 -22.88 2.42 -9.65
C LYS A 708 -24.25 2.18 -10.31
N ALA A 709 -25.34 2.70 -9.74
CA ALA A 709 -26.67 2.58 -10.33
C ALA A 709 -26.81 3.30 -11.68
N LEU A 710 -26.00 4.33 -11.91
CA LEU A 710 -25.93 5.07 -13.17
C LEU A 710 -24.92 4.48 -14.18
N GLY A 711 -24.15 3.46 -13.79
CA GLY A 711 -23.12 2.86 -14.64
C GLY A 711 -21.86 3.72 -14.79
N LEU A 712 -21.55 4.56 -13.79
CA LEU A 712 -20.48 5.56 -13.84
C LEU A 712 -19.15 5.10 -13.22
N GLY A 713 -19.10 3.89 -12.66
CA GLY A 713 -17.88 3.34 -12.05
C GLY A 713 -17.64 3.79 -10.61
N TYR A 714 -16.38 3.69 -10.17
CA TYR A 714 -15.88 4.01 -8.83
C TYR A 714 -14.51 4.72 -8.95
N PRO A 715 -14.21 5.75 -8.14
CA PRO A 715 -15.00 6.28 -7.01
C PRO A 715 -16.13 7.20 -7.49
N GLY A 716 -17.31 7.04 -6.91
CA GLY A 716 -18.52 7.70 -7.37
C GLY A 716 -18.64 9.17 -6.99
N GLY A 717 -18.08 9.56 -5.84
CA GLY A 717 -18.10 10.95 -5.34
C GLY A 717 -17.66 12.00 -6.36
N PRO A 718 -16.41 11.94 -6.86
CA PRO A 718 -15.91 12.89 -7.86
C PRO A 718 -16.68 12.87 -9.17
N ILE A 719 -17.12 11.70 -9.62
CA ILE A 719 -17.82 11.53 -10.91
C ILE A 719 -19.22 12.16 -10.85
N ILE A 720 -19.97 11.88 -9.79
CA ILE A 720 -21.29 12.48 -9.55
C ILE A 720 -21.16 14.00 -9.39
N SER A 721 -20.16 14.49 -8.67
CA SER A 721 -19.94 15.94 -8.52
C SER A 721 -19.68 16.64 -9.86
N LYS A 722 -18.83 16.07 -10.73
CA LYS A 722 -18.58 16.61 -12.08
C LYS A 722 -19.85 16.65 -12.95
N LEU A 723 -20.72 15.64 -12.83
CA LEU A 723 -22.00 15.61 -13.54
C LEU A 723 -23.02 16.58 -12.95
N ALA A 724 -23.07 16.71 -11.62
CA ALA A 724 -23.98 17.59 -10.91
C ALA A 724 -23.79 19.06 -11.32
N ALA A 725 -22.54 19.48 -11.57
CA ALA A 725 -22.23 20.83 -12.04
C ALA A 725 -22.88 21.20 -13.40
N GLN A 726 -23.31 20.21 -14.18
CA GLN A 726 -23.94 20.38 -15.50
C GLN A 726 -25.47 20.27 -15.45
N GLY A 727 -26.03 19.88 -14.31
CA GLY A 727 -27.45 19.58 -14.15
C GLY A 727 -28.23 20.66 -13.42
N ASN A 728 -29.56 20.55 -13.46
CA ASN A 728 -30.46 21.37 -12.67
C ASN A 728 -30.76 20.66 -11.33
N PRO A 729 -30.35 21.22 -10.17
CA PRO A 729 -30.57 20.61 -8.85
C PRO A 729 -32.04 20.55 -8.41
N LYS A 730 -32.95 21.17 -9.18
CA LYS A 730 -34.41 21.16 -8.95
C LYS A 730 -35.17 20.34 -9.97
N ALA A 731 -34.48 19.62 -10.86
CA ALA A 731 -35.13 18.84 -11.90
C ALA A 731 -35.96 17.67 -11.34
N ILE A 732 -35.47 17.04 -10.27
CA ILE A 732 -36.09 15.85 -9.67
C ILE A 732 -36.25 16.07 -8.18
N ASP A 733 -37.46 15.82 -7.67
CA ASP A 733 -37.77 15.98 -6.25
C ASP A 733 -37.41 14.70 -5.47
N PHE A 734 -36.15 14.62 -5.04
CA PHE A 734 -35.67 13.55 -4.17
C PHE A 734 -35.93 13.83 -2.67
N PRO A 735 -36.15 12.80 -1.84
CA PRO A 735 -36.50 13.01 -0.43
C PRO A 735 -35.32 13.56 0.40
N ARG A 736 -35.60 14.53 1.27
CA ARG A 736 -34.68 15.03 2.31
C ARG A 736 -35.01 14.40 3.66
N ALA A 737 -34.52 13.18 3.88
CA ALA A 737 -34.86 12.40 5.08
C ALA A 737 -34.42 13.10 6.37
N LEU A 738 -35.25 13.00 7.42
CA LEU A 738 -34.98 13.54 8.77
C LEU A 738 -34.64 15.04 8.82
N MET A 739 -35.01 15.83 7.80
CA MET A 739 -34.66 17.25 7.72
C MET A 739 -35.36 18.12 8.77
N HIS A 740 -36.57 17.74 9.19
CA HIS A 740 -37.44 18.52 10.09
C HIS A 740 -37.78 17.79 11.39
N SER A 741 -37.09 16.70 11.72
CA SER A 741 -37.37 15.91 12.92
C SER A 741 -36.85 16.53 14.22
N GLY A 742 -35.94 17.52 14.14
CA GLY A 742 -35.15 17.97 15.29
C GLY A 742 -34.05 17.00 15.72
N ASP A 743 -33.89 15.88 15.00
CA ASP A 743 -32.86 14.88 15.23
C ASP A 743 -31.61 15.21 14.38
N LEU A 744 -30.42 15.12 14.97
CA LEU A 744 -29.15 15.38 14.27
C LEU A 744 -28.60 14.14 13.53
N ARG A 745 -29.22 12.96 13.65
CA ARG A 745 -28.84 11.74 12.92
C ARG A 745 -29.19 11.78 11.44
N PHE A 746 -28.41 11.12 10.60
CA PHE A 746 -28.59 11.10 9.14
C PHE A 746 -29.22 9.79 8.64
N SER A 747 -29.91 9.82 7.49
CA SER A 747 -30.42 8.64 6.79
C SER A 747 -30.42 8.89 5.29
N LEU A 748 -29.76 8.03 4.52
CA LEU A 748 -29.52 8.17 3.08
C LEU A 748 -29.97 6.95 2.28
N SER A 749 -30.21 5.80 2.91
CA SER A 749 -30.72 4.58 2.24
C SER A 749 -32.04 4.82 1.50
N GLY A 750 -32.93 5.63 2.07
CA GLY A 750 -34.19 6.02 1.42
C GLY A 750 -33.98 6.89 0.18
N LEU A 751 -32.99 7.79 0.22
CA LEU A 751 -32.61 8.64 -0.90
C LEU A 751 -32.04 7.81 -2.06
N LYS A 752 -31.13 6.87 -1.77
CA LYS A 752 -30.63 5.91 -2.76
C LYS A 752 -31.77 5.16 -3.45
N THR A 753 -32.71 4.65 -2.66
CA THR A 753 -33.86 3.87 -3.18
C THR A 753 -34.73 4.73 -4.10
N ALA A 754 -34.93 6.01 -3.75
CA ALA A 754 -35.66 6.96 -4.59
C ALA A 754 -34.95 7.20 -5.93
N VAL A 755 -33.63 7.35 -5.93
CA VAL A 755 -32.82 7.49 -7.16
C VAL A 755 -32.94 6.24 -8.04
N THR A 756 -32.71 5.04 -7.47
CA THR A 756 -32.84 3.78 -8.24
C THR A 756 -34.24 3.58 -8.79
N THR A 757 -35.27 3.90 -8.01
CA THR A 757 -36.68 3.81 -8.45
C THR A 757 -36.97 4.78 -9.58
N TYR A 758 -36.43 6.01 -9.53
CA TYR A 758 -36.56 6.98 -10.60
C TYR A 758 -35.92 6.45 -11.90
N ILE A 759 -34.67 5.96 -11.82
CA ILE A 759 -33.94 5.37 -12.96
C ILE A 759 -34.76 4.24 -13.61
N GLN A 760 -35.28 3.31 -12.80
CA GLN A 760 -36.08 2.19 -13.30
C GLN A 760 -37.38 2.65 -13.97
N LYS A 761 -38.07 3.64 -13.42
CA LYS A 761 -39.31 4.19 -14.01
C LYS A 761 -39.06 4.85 -15.36
N GLU A 762 -38.00 5.64 -15.48
CA GLU A 762 -37.63 6.28 -16.75
C GLU A 762 -37.26 5.25 -17.81
N GLN A 763 -36.46 4.24 -17.44
CA GLN A 763 -36.09 3.13 -18.33
C GLN A 763 -37.31 2.31 -18.77
N GLN A 764 -38.20 1.95 -17.85
CA GLN A 764 -39.44 1.23 -18.17
C GLN A 764 -40.36 2.04 -19.09
N ALA A 765 -40.34 3.37 -18.95
CA ALA A 765 -41.08 4.27 -19.82
C ALA A 765 -40.36 4.56 -21.16
N GLY A 766 -39.19 3.96 -21.41
CA GLY A 766 -38.40 4.16 -22.62
C GLY A 766 -37.84 5.58 -22.78
N ARG A 767 -37.75 6.35 -21.69
CA ARG A 767 -37.22 7.72 -21.70
C ARG A 767 -35.72 7.73 -21.40
N PRO A 768 -34.94 8.61 -22.06
CA PRO A 768 -33.52 8.75 -21.79
C PRO A 768 -33.31 9.35 -20.40
N LEU A 769 -32.29 8.86 -19.69
CA LEU A 769 -31.89 9.40 -18.39
C LEU A 769 -31.09 10.70 -18.59
N ASN A 770 -31.54 11.79 -17.99
CA ASN A 770 -30.72 12.99 -17.86
C ASN A 770 -29.78 12.83 -16.65
N MET A 771 -28.61 12.22 -16.88
CA MET A 771 -27.63 11.93 -15.82
C MET A 771 -27.19 13.19 -15.04
N PRO A 772 -26.86 14.34 -15.69
CA PRO A 772 -26.60 15.59 -14.99
C PRO A 772 -27.71 16.00 -14.01
N ASP A 773 -28.98 15.98 -14.44
CA ASP A 773 -30.11 16.37 -13.59
C ASP A 773 -30.31 15.41 -12.40
N ILE A 774 -30.10 14.11 -12.61
CA ILE A 774 -30.14 13.10 -11.54
C ILE A 774 -29.02 13.38 -10.52
N ALA A 775 -27.78 13.56 -10.99
CA ALA A 775 -26.62 13.85 -10.16
C ALA A 775 -26.79 15.15 -9.37
N ALA A 776 -27.25 16.22 -10.03
CA ALA A 776 -27.48 17.53 -9.41
C ALA A 776 -28.59 17.48 -8.36
N SER A 777 -29.73 16.83 -8.67
CA SER A 777 -30.86 16.72 -7.75
C SER A 777 -30.53 15.84 -6.55
N PHE A 778 -29.77 14.75 -6.75
CA PHE A 778 -29.28 13.89 -5.68
C PHE A 778 -28.30 14.64 -4.76
N THR A 779 -27.29 15.31 -5.34
CA THR A 779 -26.30 16.09 -4.60
C THR A 779 -26.97 17.18 -3.78
N ALA A 780 -27.95 17.89 -4.36
CA ALA A 780 -28.73 18.89 -3.65
C ALA A 780 -29.49 18.30 -2.45
N ALA A 781 -30.13 17.14 -2.60
CA ALA A 781 -30.84 16.47 -1.51
C ALA A 781 -29.91 16.09 -0.34
N VAL A 782 -28.70 15.62 -0.64
CA VAL A 782 -27.67 15.34 0.39
C VAL A 782 -27.25 16.63 1.09
N VAL A 783 -26.81 17.64 0.32
CA VAL A 783 -26.28 18.90 0.84
C VAL A 783 -27.31 19.65 1.69
N ASP A 784 -28.57 19.67 1.27
CA ASP A 784 -29.66 20.31 2.03
C ASP A 784 -29.78 19.75 3.46
N VAL A 785 -29.69 18.42 3.60
CA VAL A 785 -29.79 17.74 4.90
C VAL A 785 -28.54 17.99 5.75
N GLN A 786 -27.35 17.91 5.14
CA GLN A 786 -26.08 18.19 5.82
C GLN A 786 -26.07 19.60 6.43
N VAL A 787 -26.42 20.61 5.62
CA VAL A 787 -26.41 22.02 6.04
C VAL A 787 -27.47 22.31 7.09
N ALA A 788 -28.66 21.73 6.97
CA ALA A 788 -29.72 21.92 7.95
C ALA A 788 -29.32 21.40 9.34
N LYS A 789 -28.76 20.18 9.40
CA LYS A 789 -28.34 19.56 10.67
C LYS A 789 -27.10 20.25 11.26
N ALA A 790 -26.11 20.60 10.44
CA ALA A 790 -24.94 21.36 10.89
C ALA A 790 -25.33 22.71 11.52
N LYS A 791 -26.29 23.42 10.90
CA LYS A 791 -26.81 24.66 11.45
C LYS A 791 -27.49 24.45 12.80
N SER A 792 -28.30 23.40 12.96
CA SER A 792 -28.94 23.08 14.24
C SER A 792 -27.89 22.76 15.32
N ALA A 793 -26.89 21.95 15.00
CA ALA A 793 -25.79 21.62 15.90
C ALA A 793 -25.02 22.87 16.38
N LEU A 794 -24.72 23.81 15.48
CA LEU A 794 -24.07 25.08 15.84
C LEU A 794 -24.93 25.96 16.76
N LEU A 795 -26.25 25.98 16.54
CA LEU A 795 -27.18 26.72 17.40
C LEU A 795 -27.34 26.08 18.78
N GLU A 796 -27.35 24.75 18.86
CA GLU A 796 -27.48 23.98 20.10
C GLU A 796 -26.23 24.06 20.97
N THR A 797 -25.04 23.95 20.36
CA THR A 797 -23.75 23.99 21.07
C THR A 797 -23.29 25.41 21.38
N GLY A 798 -23.67 26.39 20.56
CA GLY A 798 -23.18 27.77 20.64
C GLY A 798 -21.75 27.97 20.11
N ALA A 799 -21.16 26.94 19.49
CA ALA A 799 -19.80 27.00 18.94
C ALA A 799 -19.65 28.15 17.91
N LYS A 800 -18.47 28.78 17.94
CA LYS A 800 -18.13 29.90 17.04
C LYS A 800 -17.26 29.49 15.85
N GLU A 801 -16.83 28.24 15.87
CA GLU A 801 -16.08 27.60 14.80
C GLU A 801 -16.88 26.42 14.26
N PHE A 802 -16.92 26.29 12.94
CA PHE A 802 -17.42 25.13 12.23
C PHE A 802 -16.33 24.61 11.31
N CYS A 803 -16.04 23.31 11.39
CA CYS A 803 -15.06 22.65 10.53
C CYS A 803 -15.72 21.58 9.66
N LEU A 804 -15.07 21.26 8.56
CA LEU A 804 -15.46 20.18 7.65
C LEU A 804 -14.30 19.17 7.59
N GLY A 805 -14.59 17.87 7.53
CA GLY A 805 -13.58 16.81 7.40
C GLY A 805 -14.11 15.60 6.64
N GLY A 806 -13.23 14.68 6.26
CA GLY A 806 -13.54 13.48 5.47
C GLY A 806 -13.54 13.70 3.96
N GLY A 807 -13.43 12.62 3.17
CA GLY A 807 -13.25 12.70 1.71
C GLY A 807 -14.34 13.46 0.94
N VAL A 808 -15.59 13.47 1.43
CA VAL A 808 -16.70 14.22 0.79
C VAL A 808 -16.54 15.73 1.02
N ALA A 809 -15.66 16.16 1.92
CA ALA A 809 -15.27 17.57 2.08
C ALA A 809 -14.75 18.18 0.78
N ALA A 810 -14.23 17.39 -0.17
CA ALA A 810 -13.79 17.87 -1.47
C ALA A 810 -14.96 18.29 -2.39
N ASN A 811 -16.22 17.99 -2.05
CA ASN A 811 -17.36 18.34 -2.89
C ASN A 811 -17.60 19.87 -2.91
N PRO A 812 -17.52 20.53 -4.09
CA PRO A 812 -17.62 21.99 -4.20
C PRO A 812 -19.02 22.51 -3.82
N GLU A 813 -20.09 21.77 -4.12
CA GLU A 813 -21.45 22.18 -3.74
C GLU A 813 -21.64 22.23 -2.22
N LEU A 814 -21.11 21.24 -1.51
CA LEU A 814 -21.13 21.15 -0.05
C LEU A 814 -20.31 22.29 0.58
N ARG A 815 -19.08 22.51 0.11
CA ARG A 815 -18.22 23.63 0.58
C ARG A 815 -18.93 24.97 0.44
N ALA A 816 -19.44 25.26 -0.75
CA ALA A 816 -20.14 26.51 -1.02
C ALA A 816 -21.44 26.66 -0.19
N ALA A 817 -22.11 25.55 0.11
CA ALA A 817 -23.31 25.58 0.95
C ALA A 817 -22.97 25.86 2.43
N TYR A 818 -21.88 25.29 2.95
CA TYR A 818 -21.40 25.59 4.29
C TYR A 818 -20.87 27.02 4.42
N GLU A 819 -20.18 27.57 3.41
CA GLU A 819 -19.80 28.99 3.38
C GLU A 819 -21.01 29.91 3.52
N ARG A 820 -22.05 29.68 2.70
CA ARG A 820 -23.30 30.47 2.77
C ARG A 820 -23.97 30.34 4.13
N MET A 821 -24.00 29.14 4.70
CA MET A 821 -24.61 28.87 6.00
C MET A 821 -23.85 29.59 7.13
N CYS A 822 -22.53 29.41 7.21
CA CYS A 822 -21.67 30.00 8.25
C CYS A 822 -21.67 31.53 8.17
N LYS A 823 -21.56 32.10 6.95
CA LYS A 823 -21.66 33.55 6.72
C LYS A 823 -22.99 34.12 7.22
N LYS A 824 -24.09 33.39 7.03
CA LYS A 824 -25.43 33.84 7.44
C LYS A 824 -25.62 33.84 8.96
N ILE A 825 -24.99 32.93 9.69
CA ILE A 825 -25.12 32.80 11.15
C ILE A 825 -23.96 33.43 11.93
N GLY A 826 -22.92 33.94 11.24
CA GLY A 826 -21.77 34.59 11.87
C GLY A 826 -20.83 33.63 12.59
N VAL A 827 -20.63 32.44 12.04
CA VAL A 827 -19.70 31.41 12.53
C VAL A 827 -18.47 31.36 11.63
N ARG A 828 -17.27 31.20 12.20
CA ARG A 828 -16.02 31.03 11.45
C ARG A 828 -16.00 29.62 10.87
N LEU A 829 -15.72 29.51 9.58
CA LEU A 829 -15.66 28.25 8.85
C LEU A 829 -14.20 27.93 8.54
N THR A 830 -13.78 26.71 8.88
CA THR A 830 -12.52 26.14 8.42
C THR A 830 -12.77 24.89 7.59
N MET A 831 -12.00 24.70 6.54
CA MET A 831 -12.01 23.48 5.74
C MET A 831 -10.58 23.07 5.46
N PRO A 832 -10.28 21.77 5.39
CA PRO A 832 -8.98 21.30 4.97
C PRO A 832 -8.71 21.71 3.50
N PRO A 833 -7.44 21.83 3.09
CA PRO A 833 -7.11 21.88 1.67
C PRO A 833 -7.63 20.61 0.98
N LEU A 834 -7.82 20.67 -0.34
CA LEU A 834 -8.34 19.53 -1.10
C LEU A 834 -7.44 18.29 -0.97
N SER A 835 -6.11 18.49 -0.90
CA SER A 835 -5.12 17.43 -0.69
C SER A 835 -5.25 16.74 0.68
N ALA A 836 -5.79 17.42 1.70
CA ALA A 836 -6.00 16.87 3.04
C ALA A 836 -7.46 16.45 3.33
N CYS A 837 -8.33 16.38 2.31
CA CYS A 837 -9.71 15.89 2.49
C CYS A 837 -9.79 14.36 2.55
N GLY A 838 -9.01 13.67 1.70
CA GLY A 838 -8.97 12.22 1.64
C GLY A 838 -8.11 11.62 2.76
N ASP A 839 -7.96 10.30 2.72
CA ASP A 839 -7.14 9.59 3.69
C ASP A 839 -5.65 9.79 3.36
N GLN A 840 -4.91 10.33 4.33
CA GLN A 840 -3.48 10.65 4.24
C GLN A 840 -2.85 10.59 5.63
N ALA A 841 -1.52 10.64 5.73
CA ALA A 841 -0.81 10.42 6.98
C ALA A 841 -0.48 11.71 7.75
N ALA A 842 -0.35 12.88 7.10
CA ALA A 842 -0.22 14.18 7.76
C ALA A 842 -1.33 14.47 8.81
N MET A 843 -2.58 14.06 8.58
CA MET A 843 -3.64 14.20 9.60
C MET A 843 -3.40 13.31 10.83
N ILE A 844 -2.81 12.14 10.62
CA ILE A 844 -2.43 11.21 11.67
C ILE A 844 -1.20 11.74 12.42
N ALA A 845 -0.28 12.38 11.69
CA ALA A 845 0.91 13.02 12.23
C ALA A 845 0.57 14.15 13.19
N GLU A 846 -0.41 15.00 12.84
CA GLU A 846 -0.88 16.07 13.72
C GLU A 846 -1.48 15.56 15.04
N VAL A 847 -2.28 14.49 15.00
CA VAL A 847 -2.76 13.83 16.23
C VAL A 847 -1.60 13.20 17.00
N GLY A 848 -0.67 12.55 16.28
CA GLY A 848 0.52 11.94 16.84
C GLY A 848 1.39 12.94 17.60
N ARG A 849 1.58 14.14 17.04
CA ARG A 849 2.34 15.26 17.65
C ARG A 849 1.73 15.72 18.96
N ASP A 850 0.41 15.94 18.98
CA ASP A 850 -0.27 16.35 20.21
C ASP A 850 -0.27 15.22 21.27
N ARG A 851 -0.45 13.96 20.86
CA ARG A 851 -0.34 12.79 21.77
C ARG A 851 1.06 12.60 22.32
N TYR A 852 2.10 12.83 21.53
CA TYR A 852 3.49 12.81 21.98
C TYR A 852 3.72 13.87 23.05
N ALA A 853 3.27 15.12 22.82
CA ALA A 853 3.38 16.20 23.80
C ALA A 853 2.66 15.89 25.12
N GLN A 854 1.60 15.06 25.07
CA GLN A 854 0.86 14.58 26.24
C GLN A 854 1.48 13.32 26.89
N GLY A 855 2.52 12.72 26.31
CA GLY A 855 3.12 11.46 26.77
C GLY A 855 2.20 10.24 26.60
N LYS A 856 1.25 10.28 25.66
CA LYS A 856 0.29 9.20 25.40
C LYS A 856 0.86 8.21 24.38
N PHE A 857 1.52 7.17 24.88
CA PHE A 857 2.11 6.10 24.07
C PHE A 857 1.34 4.79 24.21
N ALA A 858 1.34 3.99 23.15
CA ALA A 858 0.77 2.66 23.10
C ALA A 858 1.83 1.59 23.41
N ASP A 859 1.42 0.52 24.06
CA ASP A 859 2.25 -0.67 24.23
C ASP A 859 2.36 -1.48 22.93
N LEU A 860 3.39 -2.32 22.80
CA LEU A 860 3.52 -3.25 21.67
C LEU A 860 2.40 -4.31 21.64
N SER A 861 1.59 -4.44 22.68
CA SER A 861 0.36 -5.24 22.70
C SER A 861 -0.83 -4.56 22.00
N LEU A 862 -0.66 -3.37 21.41
CA LEU A 862 -1.71 -2.67 20.66
C LEU A 862 -2.33 -3.58 19.60
N ASP A 863 -3.66 -3.67 19.61
CA ASP A 863 -4.43 -4.37 18.59
C ASP A 863 -5.38 -3.43 17.86
N VAL A 864 -5.79 -3.84 16.67
CA VAL A 864 -6.66 -3.05 15.80
C VAL A 864 -8.11 -3.14 16.26
N LYS A 865 -8.91 -2.12 15.93
CA LYS A 865 -10.36 -2.19 16.10
C LYS A 865 -11.05 -1.80 14.79
N ALA A 866 -11.90 -2.68 14.28
CA ALA A 866 -12.76 -2.39 13.13
C ALA A 866 -13.62 -1.14 13.37
N HIS A 867 -14.09 -1.02 14.62
CA HIS A 867 -14.93 0.05 15.09
C HIS A 867 -14.35 0.59 16.40
N ALA A 868 -14.20 1.91 16.48
CA ALA A 868 -13.88 2.63 17.69
C ALA A 868 -14.69 3.93 17.69
N PRO A 869 -15.65 4.10 18.62
CA PRO A 869 -16.36 5.37 18.76
C PRO A 869 -15.37 6.50 19.02
N LEU A 870 -15.58 7.64 18.36
CA LEU A 870 -14.73 8.81 18.55
C LEU A 870 -14.84 9.40 19.97
N ASP A 871 -15.98 9.18 20.62
CA ASP A 871 -16.29 9.68 21.97
C ASP A 871 -15.61 8.87 23.09
N GLU A 872 -14.99 7.72 22.75
CA GLU A 872 -14.31 6.87 23.71
C GLU A 872 -12.81 7.24 23.81
N PRO A 873 -12.29 7.50 25.02
CA PRO A 873 -10.86 7.69 25.22
C PRO A 873 -10.06 6.46 24.83
N TYR A 874 -8.87 6.68 24.27
CA TYR A 874 -7.94 5.63 23.88
C TYR A 874 -6.49 6.05 24.02
#